data_AF-A0A7X6YFL5-F1
#
_entry.id   AF-A0A7X6YFL5-F1
#
_cell.length_a   1.000
_cell.length_b   1.000
_cell.length_c   1.000
_cell.angle_alpha   90.00
_cell.angle_beta   90.00
_cell.angle_gamma   90.00
#
_symmetry.space_group_name_H-M   'P 1'
#
loop_
_entity.id
_entity.type
_entity.pdbx_description
1 polymer ?
#
loop_
_entity_poly.entity_id
_entity_poly.type
_entity_poly.pdbx_seq_one_letter_code
_entity_poly.pdbx_strand_id
1 'polypeptide(L)'
;VLLYTRVLTPEERLATEDYLRAKWQNAAVTSPVADVAVRDYYSEGAVRELEVAPDAVVRAGRFSETRVAGLAGGGRLELMRGGLTPVQPLTVKNGTLALTGAGDAWAPAPATSPISNVFFHVDASRQDTMTVDMEGRVLEWRGTGYAADGRAAYAVNTAVNPPPTLSTNALNGLPFVDFGKLGGGQMMLWNHTNTTIQTAFLVFADPGLDSWLLGDTGTTYANFHRGTGGVILYTGYVAEGLVSGQTFLNGRAVDPQRTFLVKEPAVLTFALTSNRFARASAFACDRWVADKTFRTGDQKLCEVVLYDRYLNRDERRAVEAWLMRKWLPVAPAGYEATDGREIAGELRAVPATGDSAAIDVSAGKVTVGALSGTGALLKTGGGTLAVAGFADLAGPLQLNEGTVEVQARVLPDPFPLPGGVVFHLDASLSGSVLCEADGISVTNLLDASAGPRSARPPVGYPRPQRVNGALNGLPVIDFGASGTGCCLLWDAPVKTVRSVFWVIGSQAGGGMPLGTKESGDGTDFLRADVMKAGVWNGGSSKTLNGATRIDGRLVNGALEGFSGGYQVMSLITAEDATASAFAADRFVGADAARMARTGGQRLGEVVVFNRVLSDLERRDVEAYLTRKWFGQLPQGYAGAAVEVAKVVSGGGELRAQ
;
A
#
# COMPACT_ATOMS: atom_id res chain seq x y z
N VAL A 1 -2.12 -23.52 40.03
CA VAL A 1 -3.45 -22.88 39.91
C VAL A 1 -3.38 -21.55 40.66
N LEU A 2 -3.65 -20.43 39.98
CA LEU A 2 -3.76 -19.11 40.60
C LEU A 2 -5.25 -18.76 40.71
N LEU A 3 -5.70 -18.40 41.90
CA LEU A 3 -7.10 -18.06 42.19
C LEU A 3 -7.15 -16.60 42.65
N TYR A 4 -8.03 -15.82 42.04
CA TYR A 4 -8.22 -14.41 42.35
C TYR A 4 -9.56 -14.20 43.06
N THR A 5 -9.57 -13.36 44.09
CA THR A 5 -10.78 -13.02 44.86
C THR A 5 -11.68 -12.00 44.16
N ARG A 6 -11.28 -11.56 42.96
CA ARG A 6 -12.02 -10.63 42.11
C ARG A 6 -11.86 -11.01 40.65
N VAL A 7 -12.78 -10.51 39.83
CA VAL A 7 -12.67 -10.61 38.37
C VAL A 7 -11.50 -9.75 37.91
N LEU A 8 -10.59 -10.36 37.16
CA LEU A 8 -9.44 -9.67 36.57
C LEU A 8 -9.84 -8.89 35.33
N THR A 9 -9.21 -7.72 35.14
CA THR A 9 -9.29 -6.99 33.87
C THR A 9 -8.60 -7.80 32.75
N PRO A 10 -8.87 -7.52 31.47
CA PRO A 10 -8.19 -8.20 30.35
C PRO A 10 -6.66 -8.12 30.44
N GLU A 11 -6.12 -6.99 30.89
CA GLU A 11 -4.67 -6.74 31.04
C GLU A 11 -4.09 -7.60 32.17
N GLU A 12 -4.81 -7.76 33.28
CA GLU A 12 -4.37 -8.57 34.42
C GLU A 12 -4.40 -10.07 34.10
N ARG A 13 -5.35 -10.51 33.27
CA ARG A 13 -5.37 -11.89 32.75
C ARG A 13 -4.18 -12.15 31.84
N LEU A 14 -3.92 -11.24 30.90
CA LEU A 14 -2.77 -11.31 30.00
C LEU A 14 -1.45 -11.36 30.78
N ALA A 15 -1.26 -10.48 31.77
CA ALA A 15 -0.07 -10.48 32.63
C ALA A 15 0.08 -11.79 33.44
N THR A 16 -1.03 -12.35 33.90
CA THR A 16 -1.06 -13.64 34.62
C THR A 16 -0.68 -14.80 33.70
N GLU A 17 -1.20 -14.81 32.47
CA GLU A 17 -0.88 -15.82 31.46
C GLU A 17 0.58 -15.72 31.02
N ASP A 18 1.10 -14.52 30.78
CA ASP A 18 2.49 -14.26 30.43
C ASP A 18 3.44 -14.70 31.55
N TYR A 19 3.10 -14.41 32.81
CA TYR A 19 3.83 -14.90 33.98
C TYR A 19 3.88 -16.43 34.03
N LEU A 20 2.75 -17.11 33.82
CA LEU A 20 2.69 -18.56 33.83
C LEU A 20 3.47 -19.17 32.65
N ARG A 21 3.41 -18.56 31.47
CA ARG A 21 4.17 -19.02 30.29
C ARG A 21 5.68 -18.82 30.48
N ALA A 22 6.12 -17.71 31.04
CA ALA A 22 7.54 -17.51 31.37
C ALA A 22 8.04 -18.53 32.39
N LYS A 23 7.27 -18.76 33.46
CA LYS A 23 7.64 -19.68 34.54
C LYS A 23 7.71 -21.15 34.11
N TRP A 24 6.88 -21.57 33.15
CA TRP A 24 6.73 -22.99 32.79
C TRP A 24 7.18 -23.34 31.37
N GLN A 25 7.43 -22.34 30.51
CA GLN A 25 7.84 -22.53 29.10
C GLN A 25 9.13 -21.75 28.74
N ASN A 26 9.80 -21.14 29.73
CA ASN A 26 11.06 -20.42 29.55
C ASN A 26 10.99 -19.26 28.52
N ALA A 27 9.82 -18.65 28.37
CA ALA A 27 9.59 -17.50 27.49
C ALA A 27 9.98 -16.19 28.19
N ALA A 28 10.68 -15.28 27.48
CA ALA A 28 11.02 -13.96 28.01
C ALA A 28 9.75 -13.09 28.17
N VAL A 29 9.57 -12.47 29.34
CA VAL A 29 8.45 -11.55 29.60
C VAL A 29 8.82 -10.16 29.10
N THR A 30 8.14 -9.65 28.07
CA THR A 30 8.10 -8.21 27.81
C THR A 30 7.03 -7.60 28.70
N SER A 31 7.40 -6.69 29.60
CA SER A 31 6.51 -6.04 30.56
C SER A 31 5.21 -5.50 29.92
N PRO A 32 4.08 -5.49 30.66
CA PRO A 32 2.87 -4.82 30.21
C PRO A 32 3.15 -3.33 30.11
N VAL A 33 2.99 -2.77 28.91
CA VAL A 33 3.09 -1.33 28.66
C VAL A 33 2.01 -0.64 29.49
N ALA A 34 2.42 0.03 30.56
CA ALA A 34 1.61 1.01 31.26
C ALA A 34 1.37 2.21 30.32
N ASP A 35 0.15 2.73 30.34
CA ASP A 35 -0.27 4.01 29.75
C ASP A 35 -0.25 4.16 28.22
N VAL A 36 -1.08 3.39 27.53
CA VAL A 36 -1.63 3.81 26.23
C VAL A 36 -3.14 3.97 26.38
N ALA A 37 -3.63 5.21 26.50
CA ALA A 37 -5.07 5.50 26.67
C ALA A 37 -5.89 5.12 25.41
N VAL A 38 -5.30 5.24 24.20
CA VAL A 38 -5.88 4.73 22.96
C VAL A 38 -4.79 4.06 22.10
N ARG A 39 -4.86 2.72 22.00
CA ARG A 39 -3.85 1.92 21.28
C ARG A 39 -3.94 2.09 19.77
N ASP A 40 -5.16 2.00 19.25
CA ASP A 40 -5.50 2.21 17.84
C ASP A 40 -6.77 3.07 17.76
N TYR A 41 -6.71 4.20 17.04
CA TYR A 41 -7.94 4.88 16.61
C TYR A 41 -8.43 4.22 15.32
N TYR A 42 -9.65 3.68 15.38
CA TYR A 42 -10.38 3.13 14.24
C TYR A 42 -11.69 3.88 14.08
N SER A 43 -12.02 4.27 12.85
CA SER A 43 -13.33 4.85 12.53
C SER A 43 -13.82 4.31 11.19
N GLU A 44 -15.05 3.79 11.19
CA GLU A 44 -15.78 3.40 9.99
C GLU A 44 -16.22 4.62 9.16
N GLY A 45 -16.15 5.83 9.73
CA GLY A 45 -16.57 7.14 9.19
C GLY A 45 -15.41 8.15 9.07
N ALA A 46 -15.50 9.17 8.20
CA ALA A 46 -14.44 10.14 8.02
C ALA A 46 -14.27 11.12 9.20
N VAL A 47 -13.34 10.84 10.12
CA VAL A 47 -12.98 11.72 11.25
C VAL A 47 -12.04 12.82 10.79
N ARG A 48 -12.58 13.90 10.21
CA ARG A 48 -11.73 14.98 9.63
C ARG A 48 -10.67 15.50 10.59
N GLU A 49 -10.99 15.68 11.87
CA GLU A 49 -10.10 16.24 12.89
C GLU A 49 -10.29 15.56 14.25
N LEU A 50 -9.18 15.35 14.96
CA LEU A 50 -9.15 15.06 16.39
C LEU A 50 -9.01 16.39 17.14
N GLU A 51 -10.07 16.81 17.81
CA GLU A 51 -10.07 18.01 18.64
C GLU A 51 -9.55 17.69 20.04
N VAL A 52 -8.41 18.26 20.40
CA VAL A 52 -7.77 18.13 21.72
C VAL A 52 -7.80 19.49 22.39
N ALA A 53 -8.53 19.62 23.49
CA ALA A 53 -8.66 20.89 24.22
C ALA A 53 -7.30 21.45 24.68
N PRO A 54 -7.13 22.77 24.83
CA PRO A 54 -5.81 23.41 25.04
C PRO A 54 -4.95 22.82 26.17
N ASP A 55 -5.57 22.38 27.26
CA ASP A 55 -4.88 21.82 28.43
C ASP A 55 -4.90 20.28 28.49
N ALA A 56 -5.39 19.63 27.43
CA ALA A 56 -5.50 18.18 27.35
C ALA A 56 -4.27 17.55 26.67
N VAL A 57 -3.86 16.38 27.18
CA VAL A 57 -2.86 15.52 26.55
C VAL A 57 -3.54 14.22 26.14
N VAL A 58 -3.52 13.91 24.85
CA VAL A 58 -4.00 12.64 24.31
C VAL A 58 -2.80 11.80 23.88
N ARG A 59 -2.71 10.57 24.38
CA ARG A 59 -1.67 9.61 24.00
C ARG A 59 -2.23 8.59 23.02
N ALA A 60 -1.67 8.55 21.82
CA ALA A 60 -2.03 7.61 20.77
C ALA A 60 -0.85 6.72 20.41
N GLY A 61 -1.09 5.40 20.34
CA GLY A 61 -0.12 4.47 19.79
C GLY A 61 0.13 4.77 18.31
N ARG A 62 -0.92 4.68 17.50
CA ARG A 62 -0.93 5.04 16.06
C ARG A 62 -2.32 5.43 15.60
N PHE A 63 -2.40 6.04 14.42
CA PHE A 63 -3.64 6.17 13.66
C PHE A 63 -3.77 4.97 12.71
N SER A 64 -4.93 4.33 12.60
CA SER A 64 -5.12 3.17 11.71
C SER A 64 -6.21 3.45 10.67
N GLU A 65 -5.90 3.13 9.41
CA GLU A 65 -6.73 3.38 8.23
C GLU A 65 -7.13 4.85 8.06
N THR A 66 -7.18 5.27 6.80
CA THR A 66 -7.55 6.63 6.43
C THR A 66 -8.80 7.03 7.17
N ARG A 67 -8.70 8.06 8.02
CA ARG A 67 -9.67 9.16 8.09
C ARG A 67 -9.37 10.21 9.16
N VAL A 68 -8.48 10.00 10.16
CA VAL A 68 -7.97 11.11 10.99
C VAL A 68 -7.04 11.97 10.16
N ALA A 69 -7.52 13.12 9.70
CA ALA A 69 -6.79 14.00 8.80
C ALA A 69 -6.13 15.18 9.52
N GLY A 70 -6.35 15.37 10.82
CA GLY A 70 -5.66 16.42 11.56
C GLY A 70 -5.90 16.53 13.05
N LEU A 71 -5.12 17.40 13.69
CA LEU A 71 -5.18 17.83 15.08
C LEU A 71 -5.70 19.28 15.14
N ALA A 72 -6.65 19.53 16.04
CA ALA A 72 -7.20 20.85 16.34
C ALA A 72 -7.43 21.02 17.85
N GLY A 73 -7.93 22.19 18.27
CA GLY A 73 -8.32 22.46 19.67
C GLY A 73 -7.22 23.03 20.57
N GLY A 74 -5.97 23.09 20.09
CA GLY A 74 -4.86 23.75 20.81
C GLY A 74 -4.10 22.89 21.81
N GLY A 75 -4.58 21.67 22.10
CA GLY A 75 -3.94 20.75 23.05
C GLY A 75 -2.77 19.95 22.49
N ARG A 76 -2.33 18.94 23.26
CA ARG A 76 -1.17 18.08 22.92
C ARG A 76 -1.59 16.67 22.55
N LEU A 77 -1.12 16.19 21.40
CA LEU A 77 -1.26 14.80 20.96
C LEU A 77 0.12 14.14 20.94
N GLU A 78 0.30 13.10 21.75
CA GLU A 78 1.52 12.29 21.80
C GLU A 78 1.37 11.04 20.92
N LEU A 79 2.09 11.01 19.80
CA LEU A 79 2.13 9.88 18.87
C LEU A 79 3.34 8.99 19.16
N MET A 80 3.08 7.77 19.61
CA MET A 80 4.13 6.91 20.17
C MET A 80 4.78 5.94 19.18
N ARG A 81 4.03 5.40 18.22
CA ARG A 81 4.50 4.24 17.41
C ARG A 81 4.43 4.46 15.92
N GLY A 82 3.81 5.55 15.47
CA GLY A 82 3.66 5.84 14.05
C GLY A 82 2.84 4.78 13.31
N GLY A 83 2.48 5.07 12.07
CA GLY A 83 1.71 4.12 11.25
C GLY A 83 0.65 4.81 10.43
N LEU A 84 1.04 5.82 9.68
CA LEU A 84 0.16 6.43 8.71
C LEU A 84 0.52 5.84 7.33
N THR A 85 -0.43 5.10 6.76
CA THR A 85 -0.60 4.95 5.30
C THR A 85 -1.85 5.74 4.88
N PRO A 86 -1.90 7.07 5.07
CA PRO A 86 -3.11 7.79 4.77
C PRO A 86 -3.09 8.19 3.29
N VAL A 87 -4.26 8.19 2.68
CA VAL A 87 -4.52 8.88 1.41
C VAL A 87 -4.19 10.38 1.53
N GLN A 88 -4.15 10.98 2.74
CA GLN A 88 -3.94 12.42 2.98
C GLN A 88 -2.92 12.70 4.12
N PRO A 89 -2.13 13.79 4.08
CA PRO A 89 -1.20 14.16 5.15
C PRO A 89 -1.87 14.41 6.50
N LEU A 90 -1.13 14.23 7.59
CA LEU A 90 -1.61 14.60 8.93
C LEU A 90 -1.52 16.12 9.11
N THR A 91 -2.67 16.78 9.23
CA THR A 91 -2.75 18.25 9.33
C THR A 91 -2.73 18.72 10.78
N VAL A 92 -1.78 19.55 11.18
CA VAL A 92 -1.81 20.26 12.47
C VAL A 92 -2.42 21.64 12.23
N LYS A 93 -3.66 21.85 12.67
CA LYS A 93 -4.32 23.15 12.64
C LYS A 93 -3.95 23.99 13.86
N ASN A 94 -4.15 23.46 15.07
CA ASN A 94 -3.76 24.17 16.28
C ASN A 94 -3.37 23.15 17.35
N GLY A 95 -2.32 23.46 18.09
CA GLY A 95 -1.79 22.64 19.17
C GLY A 95 -0.46 22.00 18.84
N THR A 96 -0.09 20.99 19.62
CA THR A 96 1.21 20.34 19.57
C THR A 96 1.09 18.86 19.22
N LEU A 97 1.70 18.46 18.10
CA LEU A 97 1.96 17.05 17.79
C LEU A 97 3.32 16.65 18.39
N ALA A 98 3.26 15.90 19.47
CA ALA A 98 4.43 15.37 20.15
C ALA A 98 4.79 14.00 19.61
N LEU A 99 6.02 13.87 19.13
CA LEU A 99 6.55 12.69 18.51
C LEU A 99 7.62 12.10 19.40
N THR A 100 7.36 10.92 19.93
CA THR A 100 8.38 10.17 20.66
C THR A 100 9.04 9.20 19.69
N GLY A 101 10.37 9.25 19.56
CA GLY A 101 11.12 8.12 19.02
C GLY A 101 10.88 6.99 20.00
N ALA A 102 10.08 5.98 19.63
CA ALA A 102 9.70 4.91 20.55
C ALA A 102 10.97 4.30 21.16
N GLY A 103 11.25 4.63 22.41
CA GLY A 103 12.18 3.90 23.25
C GLY A 103 11.48 2.61 23.66
N ASP A 104 11.81 1.53 22.96
CA ASP A 104 12.01 0.19 23.53
C ASP A 104 12.55 -0.67 22.40
N ALA A 105 13.87 -0.87 22.40
CA ALA A 105 14.58 -1.72 21.45
C ALA A 105 13.90 -3.11 21.39
N TRP A 106 13.13 -3.36 20.34
CA TRP A 106 12.59 -4.68 20.07
C TRP A 106 13.62 -5.48 19.30
N ALA A 107 13.64 -6.79 19.58
CA ALA A 107 14.71 -7.69 19.19
C ALA A 107 15.14 -7.45 17.72
N PRO A 108 16.46 -7.35 17.46
CA PRO A 108 16.98 -7.15 16.12
C PRO A 108 16.40 -8.19 15.16
N ALA A 109 16.23 -7.79 13.90
CA ALA A 109 15.79 -8.70 12.84
C ALA A 109 16.61 -10.00 12.91
N PRO A 110 15.99 -11.19 13.08
CA PRO A 110 16.77 -12.41 13.16
C PRO A 110 17.50 -12.64 11.84
N ALA A 111 18.75 -13.10 11.94
CA ALA A 111 19.63 -13.35 10.80
C ALA A 111 19.08 -14.43 9.82
N THR A 112 18.10 -15.23 10.26
CA THR A 112 17.42 -16.25 9.46
C THR A 112 15.93 -16.29 9.77
N SER A 113 15.09 -16.18 8.74
CA SER A 113 13.64 -16.36 8.80
C SER A 113 13.18 -17.17 7.58
N PRO A 114 12.21 -18.11 7.71
CA PRO A 114 11.44 -18.40 8.92
C PRO A 114 12.27 -19.00 10.06
N ILE A 115 11.80 -18.82 11.29
CA ILE A 115 12.46 -19.36 12.49
C ILE A 115 12.43 -20.89 12.44
N SER A 116 13.42 -21.57 13.02
CA SER A 116 13.55 -23.03 13.02
C SER A 116 12.30 -23.76 13.54
N ASN A 117 12.15 -25.03 13.13
CA ASN A 117 11.04 -25.94 13.46
C ASN A 117 9.70 -25.57 12.80
N VAL A 118 9.77 -25.15 11.54
CA VAL A 118 8.59 -25.01 10.69
C VAL A 118 8.02 -26.39 10.35
N PHE A 119 6.71 -26.55 10.41
CA PHE A 119 6.05 -27.79 10.01
C PHE A 119 5.88 -27.87 8.49
N PHE A 120 5.36 -26.81 7.87
CA PHE A 120 5.21 -26.77 6.42
C PHE A 120 5.42 -25.34 5.92
N HIS A 121 6.30 -25.19 4.93
CA HIS A 121 6.69 -23.90 4.36
C HIS A 121 6.78 -24.02 2.85
N VAL A 122 5.90 -23.31 2.15
CA VAL A 122 5.93 -23.19 0.69
C VAL A 122 6.14 -21.74 0.29
N ASP A 123 6.96 -21.49 -0.72
CA ASP A 123 7.42 -20.17 -1.11
C ASP A 123 7.44 -20.06 -2.64
N ALA A 124 6.64 -19.17 -3.21
CA ALA A 124 6.47 -19.07 -4.65
C ALA A 124 7.73 -18.51 -5.32
N SER A 125 8.52 -17.69 -4.61
CA SER A 125 9.78 -17.16 -5.12
C SER A 125 10.86 -18.21 -5.29
N ARG A 126 10.70 -19.38 -4.65
CA ARG A 126 11.58 -20.54 -4.77
C ARG A 126 11.08 -21.52 -5.81
N GLN A 127 11.18 -21.14 -7.07
CA GLN A 127 10.70 -21.95 -8.19
C GLN A 127 11.44 -23.30 -8.31
N ASP A 128 12.63 -23.45 -7.72
CA ASP A 128 13.34 -24.74 -7.55
C ASP A 128 12.54 -25.78 -6.76
N THR A 129 11.58 -25.33 -5.94
CA THR A 129 10.67 -26.18 -5.17
C THR A 129 9.42 -26.61 -5.95
N MET A 130 9.24 -26.14 -7.18
CA MET A 130 8.05 -26.42 -7.98
C MET A 130 8.31 -27.40 -9.11
N THR A 131 7.25 -28.09 -9.54
CA THR A 131 7.18 -28.74 -10.84
C THR A 131 6.14 -27.99 -11.66
N VAL A 132 6.58 -27.35 -12.74
CA VAL A 132 5.74 -26.51 -13.61
C VAL A 132 5.73 -27.10 -15.02
N ASP A 133 4.57 -27.12 -15.67
CA ASP A 133 4.45 -27.57 -17.05
C ASP A 133 4.77 -26.48 -18.08
N MET A 134 4.70 -26.83 -19.38
CA MET A 134 5.05 -25.94 -20.48
C MET A 134 4.13 -24.72 -20.59
N GLU A 135 2.92 -24.80 -20.04
CA GLU A 135 1.95 -23.70 -20.01
C GLU A 135 2.08 -22.83 -18.75
N GLY A 136 3.09 -23.08 -17.91
CA GLY A 136 3.31 -22.32 -16.68
C GLY A 136 2.40 -22.75 -15.53
N ARG A 137 1.81 -23.95 -15.57
CA ARG A 137 0.91 -24.45 -14.52
C ARG A 137 1.67 -25.29 -13.49
N VAL A 138 1.37 -25.09 -12.21
CA VAL A 138 2.06 -25.71 -11.08
C VAL A 138 1.43 -27.06 -10.78
N LEU A 139 2.16 -28.14 -11.07
CA LEU A 139 1.73 -29.51 -10.82
C LEU A 139 2.04 -29.97 -9.38
N GLU A 140 3.16 -29.51 -8.85
CA GLU A 140 3.63 -29.82 -7.50
C GLU A 140 4.32 -28.58 -6.89
N TRP A 141 4.08 -28.35 -5.61
CA TRP A 141 4.74 -27.32 -4.81
C TRP A 141 5.31 -27.96 -3.55
N ARG A 142 6.63 -28.19 -3.55
CA ARG A 142 7.35 -28.84 -2.45
C ARG A 142 7.63 -27.85 -1.34
N GLY A 143 7.60 -28.34 -0.10
CA GLY A 143 8.05 -27.55 1.04
C GLY A 143 9.54 -27.22 0.94
N THR A 144 9.99 -26.10 1.51
CA THR A 144 11.42 -25.75 1.55
C THR A 144 12.25 -26.77 2.34
N GLY A 145 11.61 -27.51 3.25
CA GLY A 145 12.17 -28.65 4.00
C GLY A 145 11.97 -30.03 3.35
N TYR A 146 11.50 -30.10 2.10
CA TYR A 146 11.07 -31.35 1.46
C TYR A 146 12.10 -32.49 1.51
N ALA A 147 13.39 -32.18 1.42
CA ALA A 147 14.45 -33.19 1.51
C ALA A 147 14.47 -33.94 2.85
N ALA A 148 13.94 -33.34 3.92
CA ALA A 148 13.89 -33.93 5.25
C ALA A 148 12.53 -34.55 5.58
N ASP A 149 11.42 -33.94 5.17
CA ASP A 149 10.07 -34.35 5.60
C ASP A 149 9.15 -34.85 4.47
N GLY A 150 9.54 -34.68 3.20
CA GLY A 150 8.76 -35.07 2.03
C GLY A 150 7.43 -34.33 1.87
N ARG A 151 7.19 -33.21 2.56
CA ARG A 151 5.89 -32.53 2.55
C ARG A 151 5.70 -31.65 1.32
N ALA A 152 4.63 -31.89 0.57
CA ALA A 152 4.31 -31.16 -0.66
C ALA A 152 2.80 -31.03 -0.89
N ALA A 153 2.44 -30.11 -1.77
CA ALA A 153 1.10 -29.93 -2.31
C ALA A 153 1.05 -30.28 -3.81
N TYR A 154 -0.03 -30.89 -4.26
CA TYR A 154 -0.20 -31.43 -5.61
C TYR A 154 -1.50 -30.93 -6.24
N ALA A 155 -1.44 -30.57 -7.51
CA ALA A 155 -2.64 -30.36 -8.31
C ALA A 155 -3.31 -31.71 -8.61
N VAL A 156 -4.64 -31.75 -8.62
CA VAL A 156 -5.40 -32.94 -9.05
C VAL A 156 -5.20 -33.22 -10.54
N ASN A 157 -4.97 -32.15 -11.33
CA ASN A 157 -4.61 -32.20 -12.74
C ASN A 157 -5.62 -32.99 -13.61
N THR A 158 -6.88 -32.58 -13.56
CA THR A 158 -7.94 -33.11 -14.44
C THR A 158 -8.61 -31.96 -15.19
N ALA A 159 -9.40 -32.27 -16.22
CA ALA A 159 -10.12 -31.24 -16.99
C ALA A 159 -11.05 -30.38 -16.11
N VAL A 160 -11.62 -30.96 -15.06
CA VAL A 160 -12.55 -30.29 -14.12
C VAL A 160 -11.80 -29.64 -12.95
N ASN A 161 -10.60 -30.13 -12.63
CA ASN A 161 -9.73 -29.59 -11.58
C ASN A 161 -8.34 -29.30 -12.15
N PRO A 162 -8.20 -28.27 -13.01
CA PRO A 162 -6.94 -27.96 -13.66
C PRO A 162 -5.91 -27.44 -12.65
N PRO A 163 -4.60 -27.59 -12.92
CA PRO A 163 -3.58 -27.07 -12.02
C PRO A 163 -3.61 -25.52 -11.97
N PRO A 164 -3.24 -24.91 -10.84
CA PRO A 164 -3.09 -23.46 -10.74
C PRO A 164 -1.91 -22.96 -11.59
N THR A 165 -1.87 -21.66 -11.90
CA THR A 165 -0.85 -21.07 -12.79
C THR A 165 0.19 -20.28 -11.99
N LEU A 166 1.46 -20.37 -12.36
CA LEU A 166 2.52 -19.52 -11.80
C LEU A 166 2.56 -18.18 -12.54
N SER A 167 2.35 -17.08 -11.82
CA SER A 167 2.52 -15.73 -12.36
C SER A 167 3.90 -15.21 -11.99
N THR A 168 4.75 -14.95 -12.99
CA THR A 168 6.13 -14.45 -12.79
C THR A 168 6.19 -12.92 -12.81
N ASN A 169 7.18 -12.33 -12.12
CA ASN A 169 7.37 -10.86 -11.99
C ASN A 169 6.16 -10.12 -11.41
N ALA A 170 5.39 -10.79 -10.55
CA ALA A 170 4.26 -10.20 -9.88
C ALA A 170 4.68 -9.60 -8.53
N LEU A 171 3.77 -9.02 -7.74
CA LEU A 171 3.98 -8.48 -6.37
C LEU A 171 5.45 -8.23 -5.94
N ASN A 172 5.95 -7.00 -6.14
CA ASN A 172 7.33 -6.60 -5.85
C ASN A 172 8.41 -7.40 -6.63
N GLY A 173 8.09 -7.82 -7.86
CA GLY A 173 8.98 -8.60 -8.72
C GLY A 173 9.07 -10.09 -8.37
N LEU A 174 8.31 -10.58 -7.39
CA LEU A 174 8.28 -11.98 -6.96
C LEU A 174 7.03 -12.72 -7.48
N PRO A 175 7.15 -14.00 -7.86
CA PRO A 175 6.03 -14.76 -8.39
C PRO A 175 4.98 -15.14 -7.34
N PHE A 176 3.76 -15.44 -7.78
CA PHE A 176 2.71 -16.07 -6.94
C PHE A 176 2.00 -17.19 -7.72
N VAL A 177 1.30 -18.06 -6.99
CA VAL A 177 0.47 -19.12 -7.57
C VAL A 177 -1.00 -18.65 -7.64
N ASP A 178 -1.55 -18.56 -8.85
CA ASP A 178 -2.92 -18.15 -9.14
C ASP A 178 -3.86 -19.37 -9.20
N PHE A 179 -4.77 -19.45 -8.25
CA PHE A 179 -5.78 -20.49 -8.16
C PHE A 179 -7.08 -20.14 -8.93
N GLY A 180 -7.01 -19.22 -9.88
CA GLY A 180 -8.11 -18.90 -10.78
C GLY A 180 -9.34 -18.34 -10.07
N LYS A 181 -10.49 -18.48 -10.72
CA LYS A 181 -11.77 -17.97 -10.20
C LYS A 181 -12.38 -18.92 -9.17
N LEU A 182 -13.26 -18.40 -8.32
CA LEU A 182 -14.12 -19.22 -7.46
C LEU A 182 -14.87 -20.24 -8.32
N GLY A 183 -14.82 -21.52 -7.93
CA GLY A 183 -15.48 -22.58 -8.67
C GLY A 183 -14.67 -23.13 -9.85
N GLY A 184 -13.45 -22.65 -10.09
CA GLY A 184 -12.62 -23.00 -11.24
C GLY A 184 -11.97 -24.39 -11.20
N GLY A 185 -12.00 -25.07 -10.05
CA GLY A 185 -11.38 -26.37 -9.83
C GLY A 185 -9.87 -26.31 -9.55
N GLN A 186 -9.28 -25.11 -9.59
CA GLN A 186 -7.86 -24.91 -9.29
C GLN A 186 -7.63 -24.92 -7.78
N MET A 187 -6.85 -25.89 -7.33
CA MET A 187 -6.50 -26.12 -5.93
C MET A 187 -5.22 -26.95 -5.86
N MET A 188 -4.65 -27.08 -4.66
CA MET A 188 -3.62 -28.09 -4.41
C MET A 188 -3.92 -28.84 -3.12
N LEU A 189 -3.83 -30.17 -3.18
CA LEU A 189 -4.04 -31.07 -2.06
C LEU A 189 -2.67 -31.46 -1.48
N TRP A 190 -2.54 -31.46 -0.16
CA TRP A 190 -1.30 -31.82 0.49
C TRP A 190 -1.17 -33.35 0.57
N ASN A 191 0.05 -33.87 0.48
CA ASN A 191 0.33 -35.29 0.75
C ASN A 191 0.34 -35.64 2.25
N HIS A 192 -0.05 -34.69 3.10
CA HIS A 192 -0.10 -34.81 4.53
C HIS A 192 -1.27 -34.00 5.08
N THR A 193 -1.64 -34.22 6.34
CA THR A 193 -2.56 -33.35 7.06
C THR A 193 -1.87 -32.82 8.30
N ASN A 194 -1.92 -31.50 8.50
CA ASN A 194 -1.56 -30.90 9.77
C ASN A 194 -2.82 -30.77 10.64
N THR A 195 -2.82 -31.38 11.82
CA THR A 195 -3.92 -31.32 12.80
C THR A 195 -3.60 -30.47 14.03
N THR A 196 -2.41 -29.91 14.08
CA THR A 196 -1.79 -29.28 15.24
C THR A 196 -1.34 -27.86 14.93
N ILE A 197 -1.87 -27.23 13.88
CA ILE A 197 -1.53 -25.86 13.50
C ILE A 197 -1.86 -24.95 14.67
N GLN A 198 -0.83 -24.32 15.22
CA GLN A 198 -0.95 -23.38 16.34
C GLN A 198 -0.49 -21.97 15.96
N THR A 199 0.41 -21.84 14.97
CA THR A 199 0.72 -20.55 14.34
C THR A 199 0.73 -20.70 12.83
N ALA A 200 0.05 -19.81 12.10
CA ALA A 200 0.01 -19.82 10.64
C ALA A 200 0.26 -18.43 10.07
N PHE A 201 1.08 -18.34 9.03
CA PHE A 201 1.30 -17.15 8.22
C PHE A 201 0.90 -17.45 6.78
N LEU A 202 0.03 -16.62 6.21
CA LEU A 202 -0.46 -16.73 4.85
C LEU A 202 -0.16 -15.42 4.13
N VAL A 203 0.57 -15.48 3.02
CA VAL A 203 0.88 -14.33 2.18
C VAL A 203 0.11 -14.43 0.88
N PHE A 204 -0.70 -13.42 0.60
CA PHE A 204 -1.51 -13.30 -0.59
C PHE A 204 -1.04 -12.13 -1.45
N ALA A 205 -1.01 -12.32 -2.76
CA ALA A 205 -1.00 -11.20 -3.71
C ALA A 205 -2.42 -10.67 -3.97
N ASP A 206 -3.40 -11.56 -3.89
CA ASP A 206 -4.82 -11.27 -3.93
C ASP A 206 -5.50 -12.40 -3.18
N PRO A 207 -6.06 -12.16 -1.99
CA PRO A 207 -6.70 -13.22 -1.23
C PRO A 207 -8.03 -13.66 -1.86
N GLY A 208 -8.59 -12.96 -2.85
CA GLY A 208 -9.98 -13.16 -3.30
C GLY A 208 -10.99 -12.46 -2.42
N LEU A 209 -12.28 -12.58 -2.75
CA LEU A 209 -13.37 -12.16 -1.85
C LEU A 209 -14.02 -13.36 -1.16
N ASP A 210 -14.17 -14.48 -1.88
CA ASP A 210 -14.93 -15.64 -1.45
C ASP A 210 -14.07 -16.92 -1.45
N SER A 211 -12.75 -16.77 -1.50
CA SER A 211 -11.78 -17.86 -1.46
C SER A 211 -11.74 -18.62 -0.13
N TRP A 212 -10.99 -19.72 -0.10
CA TRP A 212 -10.71 -20.48 1.12
C TRP A 212 -9.26 -20.24 1.54
N LEU A 213 -9.03 -19.67 2.74
CA LEU A 213 -7.69 -19.31 3.21
C LEU A 213 -6.73 -20.53 3.15
N LEU A 214 -7.02 -21.51 4.00
CA LEU A 214 -6.56 -22.90 3.90
C LEU A 214 -7.82 -23.77 3.91
N GLY A 215 -7.70 -25.04 3.53
CA GLY A 215 -8.80 -25.96 3.81
C GLY A 215 -8.36 -27.40 3.90
N ASP A 216 -9.30 -28.31 3.70
CA ASP A 216 -9.12 -29.73 4.05
C ASP A 216 -9.65 -30.64 2.95
N THR A 217 -8.95 -31.77 2.80
CA THR A 217 -9.36 -32.87 1.91
C THR A 217 -10.50 -33.71 2.49
N GLY A 218 -10.73 -33.65 3.81
CA GLY A 218 -11.83 -34.31 4.50
C GLY A 218 -13.14 -33.53 4.35
N THR A 219 -14.25 -34.26 4.22
CA THR A 219 -15.57 -33.68 3.93
C THR A 219 -16.22 -32.96 5.12
N THR A 220 -15.65 -33.10 6.33
CA THR A 220 -16.22 -32.60 7.59
C THR A 220 -15.47 -31.42 8.19
N TYR A 221 -14.23 -31.15 7.78
CA TYR A 221 -13.37 -30.17 8.43
C TYR A 221 -13.31 -28.86 7.65
N ALA A 222 -13.70 -27.76 8.28
CA ALA A 222 -13.74 -26.42 7.69
C ALA A 222 -13.12 -25.40 8.65
N ASN A 223 -11.84 -25.61 9.02
CA ASN A 223 -11.22 -24.85 10.11
C ASN A 223 -10.92 -23.40 9.73
N PHE A 224 -10.48 -23.17 8.49
CA PHE A 224 -10.13 -21.84 7.97
C PHE A 224 -11.19 -21.32 6.97
N HIS A 225 -12.46 -21.67 7.19
CA HIS A 225 -13.54 -21.24 6.29
C HIS A 225 -13.67 -19.72 6.31
N ARG A 226 -13.70 -19.13 5.12
CA ARG A 226 -13.83 -17.69 4.96
C ARG A 226 -15.26 -17.23 5.19
N GLY A 227 -15.42 -16.03 5.72
CA GLY A 227 -16.74 -15.39 5.85
C GLY A 227 -17.20 -14.78 4.53
N THR A 228 -18.49 -14.44 4.44
CA THR A 228 -19.09 -13.89 3.23
C THR A 228 -18.54 -12.50 2.89
N GLY A 229 -18.31 -12.21 1.61
CA GLY A 229 -18.00 -10.85 1.15
C GLY A 229 -16.62 -10.35 1.58
N GLY A 230 -15.68 -11.26 1.85
CA GLY A 230 -14.30 -10.92 2.21
C GLY A 230 -13.98 -10.99 3.70
N VAL A 231 -14.94 -11.23 4.60
CA VAL A 231 -14.64 -11.40 6.04
C VAL A 231 -13.64 -12.54 6.26
N ILE A 232 -12.60 -12.32 7.08
CA ILE A 232 -11.47 -13.27 7.24
C ILE A 232 -11.96 -14.67 7.64
N LEU A 233 -12.78 -14.79 8.69
CA LEU A 233 -13.33 -16.06 9.15
C LEU A 233 -14.86 -16.03 9.21
N TYR A 234 -15.47 -17.15 8.82
CA TYR A 234 -16.89 -17.39 9.03
C TYR A 234 -17.20 -17.65 10.50
N THR A 235 -18.41 -17.32 10.93
CA THR A 235 -18.84 -17.49 12.32
C THR A 235 -19.25 -18.92 12.68
N GLY A 236 -19.70 -19.72 11.71
CA GLY A 236 -20.27 -21.06 11.97
C GLY A 236 -19.37 -22.26 11.67
N TYR A 237 -18.37 -22.10 10.80
CA TYR A 237 -17.46 -23.18 10.37
C TYR A 237 -16.03 -22.70 10.54
N VAL A 238 -15.48 -22.85 11.74
CA VAL A 238 -14.14 -22.34 12.04
C VAL A 238 -13.57 -23.11 13.23
N ALA A 239 -12.24 -23.28 13.29
CA ALA A 239 -11.63 -23.86 14.49
C ALA A 239 -11.77 -22.89 15.67
N GLU A 240 -12.14 -23.41 16.84
CA GLU A 240 -12.31 -22.60 18.05
C GLU A 240 -11.03 -21.82 18.41
N GLY A 241 -9.85 -22.40 18.19
CA GLY A 241 -8.58 -21.72 18.44
C GLY A 241 -8.35 -20.51 17.55
N LEU A 242 -8.84 -20.50 16.31
CA LEU A 242 -8.68 -19.35 15.40
C LEU A 242 -9.53 -18.16 15.84
N VAL A 243 -10.67 -18.41 16.49
CA VAL A 243 -11.56 -17.37 17.05
C VAL A 243 -11.08 -16.90 18.42
N SER A 244 -10.67 -17.82 19.29
CA SER A 244 -10.20 -17.49 20.66
C SER A 244 -8.75 -17.01 20.72
N GLY A 245 -7.98 -17.26 19.66
CA GLY A 245 -6.59 -16.83 19.50
C GLY A 245 -6.47 -15.39 19.01
N GLN A 246 -5.28 -15.06 18.51
CA GLN A 246 -4.95 -13.74 18.00
C GLN A 246 -4.83 -13.80 16.47
N THR A 247 -5.49 -12.85 15.78
CA THR A 247 -5.37 -12.69 14.33
C THR A 247 -4.72 -11.36 14.01
N PHE A 248 -3.84 -11.35 13.01
CA PHE A 248 -3.19 -10.14 12.54
C PHE A 248 -3.22 -10.04 11.02
N LEU A 249 -3.55 -8.86 10.52
CA LEU A 249 -3.49 -8.51 9.11
C LEU A 249 -2.39 -7.48 8.92
N ASN A 250 -1.37 -7.78 8.13
CA ASN A 250 -0.20 -6.91 7.91
C ASN A 250 0.45 -6.44 9.23
N GLY A 251 0.53 -7.36 10.21
CA GLY A 251 1.04 -7.11 11.56
C GLY A 251 0.10 -6.34 12.50
N ARG A 252 -1.07 -5.89 12.03
CA ARG A 252 -2.12 -5.25 12.85
C ARG A 252 -3.03 -6.31 13.46
N ALA A 253 -3.23 -6.27 14.77
CA ALA A 253 -4.23 -7.11 15.43
C ALA A 253 -5.64 -6.77 14.92
N VAL A 254 -6.43 -7.78 14.61
CA VAL A 254 -7.78 -7.63 14.04
C VAL A 254 -8.74 -8.66 14.63
N ASP A 255 -10.04 -8.37 14.56
CA ASP A 255 -11.09 -9.37 14.83
C ASP A 255 -11.37 -10.12 13.51
N PRO A 256 -11.04 -11.42 13.41
CA PRO A 256 -11.18 -12.16 12.17
C PRO A 256 -12.64 -12.34 11.73
N GLN A 257 -13.63 -12.17 12.61
CA GLN A 257 -15.04 -12.33 12.28
C GLN A 257 -15.71 -11.01 11.88
N ARG A 258 -14.98 -9.89 11.93
CA ARG A 258 -15.47 -8.55 11.58
C ARG A 258 -14.59 -7.82 10.57
N THR A 259 -13.33 -8.22 10.45
CA THR A 259 -12.39 -7.61 9.51
C THR A 259 -12.51 -8.25 8.13
N PHE A 260 -12.57 -7.39 7.12
CA PHE A 260 -12.56 -7.78 5.72
C PHE A 260 -11.13 -7.88 5.19
N LEU A 261 -10.85 -8.99 4.53
CA LEU A 261 -9.67 -9.21 3.74
C LEU A 261 -10.01 -8.82 2.29
N VAL A 262 -9.60 -7.63 1.87
CA VAL A 262 -9.88 -7.06 0.54
C VAL A 262 -8.87 -7.58 -0.51
N LYS A 263 -9.16 -7.38 -1.80
CA LYS A 263 -8.33 -7.84 -2.94
C LYS A 263 -7.04 -7.02 -3.10
N GLU A 264 -6.23 -7.02 -2.05
CA GLU A 264 -4.93 -6.37 -1.98
C GLU A 264 -3.89 -7.35 -1.43
N PRO A 265 -2.61 -7.15 -1.75
CA PRO A 265 -1.54 -7.95 -1.15
C PRO A 265 -1.54 -7.88 0.39
N ALA A 266 -1.44 -9.03 1.04
CA ALA A 266 -1.59 -9.13 2.49
C ALA A 266 -0.78 -10.27 3.12
N VAL A 267 -0.31 -10.05 4.34
CA VAL A 267 0.17 -11.08 5.26
C VAL A 267 -0.87 -11.27 6.36
N LEU A 268 -1.53 -12.42 6.37
CA LEU A 268 -2.48 -12.82 7.40
C LEU A 268 -1.81 -13.79 8.37
N THR A 269 -1.92 -13.53 9.67
CA THR A 269 -1.32 -14.33 10.73
C THR A 269 -2.38 -14.79 11.72
N PHE A 270 -2.34 -16.06 12.08
CA PHE A 270 -3.10 -16.64 13.19
C PHE A 270 -2.13 -17.17 14.25
N ALA A 271 -2.37 -16.84 15.51
CA ALA A 271 -1.64 -17.36 16.66
C ALA A 271 -2.63 -17.87 17.71
N LEU A 272 -2.79 -19.19 17.78
CA LEU A 272 -3.77 -19.86 18.63
C LEU A 272 -3.23 -19.95 20.05
N THR A 273 -3.89 -19.27 20.99
CA THR A 273 -3.47 -19.18 22.40
C THR A 273 -3.96 -20.35 23.26
N SER A 274 -4.94 -21.11 22.75
CA SER A 274 -5.55 -22.28 23.37
C SER A 274 -5.00 -23.60 22.79
N ASN A 275 -5.25 -24.72 23.48
CA ASN A 275 -4.94 -26.07 22.99
C ASN A 275 -5.99 -26.60 21.99
N ARG A 276 -6.69 -25.69 21.28
CA ARG A 276 -7.72 -26.02 20.29
C ARG A 276 -7.16 -25.74 18.90
N PHE A 277 -6.26 -26.60 18.45
CA PHE A 277 -5.49 -26.41 17.22
C PHE A 277 -6.35 -26.40 15.96
N ALA A 278 -5.86 -25.75 14.91
CA ALA A 278 -6.46 -25.78 13.60
C ALA A 278 -5.90 -26.93 12.76
N ARG A 279 -6.70 -27.34 11.77
CA ARG A 279 -6.40 -28.40 10.83
C ARG A 279 -6.44 -27.89 9.39
N ALA A 280 -5.49 -28.34 8.56
CA ALA A 280 -5.53 -28.13 7.12
C ALA A 280 -4.79 -29.25 6.35
N SER A 281 -5.19 -29.45 5.10
CA SER A 281 -4.60 -30.38 4.13
C SER A 281 -4.75 -29.93 2.67
N ALA A 282 -5.12 -28.67 2.42
CA ALA A 282 -5.26 -28.14 1.07
C ALA A 282 -5.06 -26.62 0.98
N PHE A 283 -4.65 -26.16 -0.19
CA PHE A 283 -4.69 -24.76 -0.61
C PHE A 283 -5.86 -24.52 -1.56
N ALA A 284 -6.55 -23.39 -1.36
CA ALA A 284 -7.67 -22.93 -2.20
C ALA A 284 -8.79 -23.95 -2.36
N CYS A 285 -9.03 -24.79 -1.35
CA CYS A 285 -10.13 -25.75 -1.36
C CYS A 285 -10.65 -26.01 0.05
N ASP A 286 -11.98 -25.93 0.24
CA ASP A 286 -12.65 -26.30 1.48
C ASP A 286 -13.47 -27.59 1.31
N ARG A 287 -13.17 -28.60 2.13
CA ARG A 287 -13.83 -29.92 2.17
C ARG A 287 -13.92 -30.56 0.78
N TRP A 288 -12.74 -30.88 0.24
CA TRP A 288 -12.59 -31.38 -1.12
C TRP A 288 -13.45 -32.62 -1.40
N VAL A 289 -14.05 -32.64 -2.59
CA VAL A 289 -14.67 -33.82 -3.20
C VAL A 289 -14.44 -33.71 -4.72
N ALA A 290 -14.18 -34.84 -5.39
CA ALA A 290 -13.76 -34.87 -6.80
C ALA A 290 -14.72 -34.14 -7.77
N ASP A 291 -16.01 -34.07 -7.45
CA ASP A 291 -17.08 -33.47 -8.25
C ASP A 291 -17.47 -32.03 -7.82
N LYS A 292 -16.86 -31.48 -6.76
CA LYS A 292 -17.26 -30.18 -6.16
C LYS A 292 -16.25 -29.08 -6.40
N THR A 293 -16.25 -28.52 -7.61
CA THR A 293 -15.39 -27.37 -7.94
C THR A 293 -15.82 -26.09 -7.24
N PHE A 294 -17.09 -25.92 -6.88
CA PHE A 294 -17.63 -24.67 -6.30
C PHE A 294 -17.00 -24.22 -4.97
N ARG A 295 -16.18 -25.09 -4.33
CA ARG A 295 -15.40 -24.76 -3.13
C ARG A 295 -13.90 -24.66 -3.41
N THR A 296 -13.54 -24.09 -4.56
CA THR A 296 -12.15 -24.03 -5.00
C THR A 296 -11.81 -22.66 -5.59
N GLY A 297 -10.52 -22.30 -5.57
CA GLY A 297 -9.99 -21.12 -6.25
C GLY A 297 -10.21 -19.79 -5.53
N ASP A 298 -10.21 -18.71 -6.33
CA ASP A 298 -10.33 -17.30 -5.94
C ASP A 298 -9.18 -16.77 -5.08
N GLN A 299 -7.97 -17.32 -5.13
CA GLN A 299 -6.83 -16.71 -4.41
C GLN A 299 -5.52 -16.80 -5.18
N LYS A 300 -4.64 -15.85 -4.90
CA LYS A 300 -3.28 -15.76 -5.42
C LYS A 300 -2.31 -15.80 -4.25
N LEU A 301 -1.69 -16.97 -4.06
CA LEU A 301 -0.90 -17.29 -2.87
C LEU A 301 0.58 -17.11 -3.16
N CYS A 302 1.28 -16.37 -2.31
CA CYS A 302 2.71 -16.11 -2.42
C CYS A 302 3.51 -17.09 -1.57
N GLU A 303 3.14 -17.22 -0.29
CA GLU A 303 3.93 -17.96 0.68
C GLU A 303 3.07 -18.38 1.87
N VAL A 304 3.30 -19.59 2.39
CA VAL A 304 2.62 -20.09 3.60
C VAL A 304 3.65 -20.70 4.54
N VAL A 305 3.59 -20.34 5.83
CA VAL A 305 4.47 -20.85 6.88
C VAL A 305 3.61 -21.33 8.05
N LEU A 306 3.69 -22.61 8.39
CA LEU A 306 2.89 -23.25 9.44
C LEU A 306 3.78 -23.80 10.57
N TYR A 307 3.37 -23.55 11.80
CA TYR A 307 4.01 -24.10 13.01
C TYR A 307 3.00 -24.87 13.85
N ASP A 308 3.47 -25.99 14.40
CA ASP A 308 2.72 -26.83 15.35
C ASP A 308 2.90 -26.36 16.79
N ARG A 309 3.45 -25.16 16.95
CA ARG A 309 3.68 -24.50 18.23
C ARG A 309 3.23 -23.05 18.16
N TYR A 310 2.87 -22.52 19.31
CA TYR A 310 2.68 -21.10 19.51
C TYR A 310 4.03 -20.41 19.33
N LEU A 311 4.07 -19.42 18.42
CA LEU A 311 5.16 -18.47 18.38
C LEU A 311 4.84 -17.36 19.37
N ASN A 312 5.78 -17.07 20.26
CA ASN A 312 5.62 -15.93 21.15
C ASN A 312 5.61 -14.63 20.34
N ARG A 313 5.33 -13.51 21.01
CA ARG A 313 5.20 -12.20 20.37
C ARG A 313 6.40 -11.87 19.48
N ASP A 314 7.63 -12.08 19.95
CA ASP A 314 8.85 -11.68 19.24
C ASP A 314 9.14 -12.61 18.06
N GLU A 315 8.97 -13.91 18.24
CA GLU A 315 9.13 -14.91 17.18
C GLU A 315 8.10 -14.72 16.06
N ARG A 316 6.82 -14.59 16.42
CA ARG A 316 5.74 -14.30 15.49
C ARG A 316 6.08 -13.05 14.70
N ARG A 317 6.60 -12.06 15.41
CA ARG A 317 6.93 -10.79 14.82
C ARG A 317 8.08 -10.87 13.82
N ALA A 318 9.18 -11.48 14.21
CA ALA A 318 10.28 -11.74 13.29
C ALA A 318 9.83 -12.33 11.94
N VAL A 319 8.89 -13.29 11.96
CA VAL A 319 8.32 -13.89 10.75
C VAL A 319 7.43 -12.92 9.96
N GLU A 320 6.50 -12.19 10.61
CA GLU A 320 5.67 -11.17 9.95
C GLU A 320 6.55 -10.11 9.24
N ALA A 321 7.58 -9.60 9.92
CA ALA A 321 8.47 -8.59 9.35
C ALA A 321 9.28 -9.10 8.17
N TRP A 322 9.73 -10.35 8.22
CA TRP A 322 10.39 -10.98 7.11
C TRP A 322 9.45 -11.12 5.91
N LEU A 323 8.25 -11.68 6.09
CA LEU A 323 7.26 -11.86 5.02
C LEU A 323 6.83 -10.52 4.41
N MET A 324 6.55 -9.51 5.24
CA MET A 324 6.11 -8.20 4.75
C MET A 324 7.22 -7.43 4.02
N ARG A 325 8.48 -7.55 4.45
CA ARG A 325 9.62 -6.97 3.70
C ARG A 325 9.84 -7.67 2.37
N LYS A 326 9.71 -8.99 2.35
CA LYS A 326 9.88 -9.79 1.14
C LYS A 326 8.78 -9.49 0.12
N TRP A 327 7.52 -9.49 0.55
CA TRP A 327 6.37 -9.49 -0.35
C TRP A 327 5.63 -8.15 -0.45
N LEU A 328 5.55 -7.35 0.61
CA LEU A 328 4.66 -6.18 0.67
C LEU A 328 5.37 -4.80 0.65
N PRO A 329 6.66 -4.73 0.33
CA PRO A 329 7.61 -3.66 0.70
C PRO A 329 7.28 -2.71 1.88
N VAL A 330 6.46 -3.13 2.85
CA VAL A 330 6.03 -2.32 4.00
C VAL A 330 6.59 -2.90 5.30
N ALA A 331 6.90 -2.04 6.28
CA ALA A 331 7.17 -2.53 7.64
C ALA A 331 5.84 -2.97 8.26
N PRO A 332 5.82 -4.07 9.03
CA PRO A 332 4.66 -4.39 9.81
C PRO A 332 4.37 -3.33 10.85
N ALA A 333 3.10 -3.19 11.18
CA ALA A 333 2.68 -2.33 12.27
C ALA A 333 3.36 -2.72 13.60
N GLY A 334 3.97 -1.74 14.27
CA GLY A 334 4.61 -1.96 15.57
C GLY A 334 5.90 -2.78 15.50
N TYR A 335 6.77 -2.47 14.54
CA TYR A 335 8.21 -2.78 14.57
C TYR A 335 8.93 -1.47 14.55
N GLU A 336 10.09 -1.43 15.19
CA GLU A 336 10.98 -0.31 14.98
C GLU A 336 11.30 -0.21 13.49
N ALA A 337 11.07 0.99 12.98
CA ALA A 337 11.99 1.58 12.04
C ALA A 337 13.42 1.23 12.48
N THR A 338 14.17 0.45 11.70
CA THR A 338 15.63 0.66 11.71
C THR A 338 15.85 2.16 11.63
N ASP A 339 16.75 2.72 12.45
CA ASP A 339 17.09 4.13 12.51
C ASP A 339 16.91 4.78 11.12
N GLY A 340 15.92 5.67 10.98
CA GLY A 340 15.66 6.40 9.74
C GLY A 340 14.33 6.15 9.02
N ARG A 341 13.49 5.16 9.38
CA ARG A 341 12.13 5.04 8.78
C ARG A 341 11.16 6.04 9.43
N GLU A 342 10.28 6.59 8.60
CA GLU A 342 9.36 7.66 9.00
C GLU A 342 8.25 7.15 9.93
N ILE A 343 8.08 7.79 11.09
CA ILE A 343 7.02 7.47 12.05
C ILE A 343 5.67 8.06 11.60
N ALA A 344 5.72 9.14 10.83
CA ALA A 344 4.60 9.74 10.14
C ALA A 344 5.07 10.09 8.72
N GLY A 345 4.18 9.99 7.73
CA GLY A 345 4.46 10.54 6.40
C GLY A 345 4.48 12.07 6.44
N GLU A 346 4.02 12.72 5.38
CA GLU A 346 3.91 14.18 5.36
C GLU A 346 3.10 14.75 6.54
N LEU A 347 3.63 15.81 7.13
CA LEU A 347 2.99 16.61 8.17
C LEU A 347 2.67 18.01 7.63
N ARG A 348 1.42 18.44 7.80
CA ARG A 348 0.91 19.67 7.19
C ARG A 348 0.51 20.71 8.24
N ALA A 349 1.16 21.88 8.25
CA ALA A 349 0.84 22.98 9.17
C ALA A 349 -0.17 23.97 8.54
N VAL A 350 -1.37 24.05 9.13
CA VAL A 350 -2.45 24.94 8.66
C VAL A 350 -3.07 25.68 9.84
N PRO A 351 -2.29 26.47 10.60
CA PRO A 351 -2.85 27.29 11.66
C PRO A 351 -3.78 28.37 11.15
N ALA A 352 -4.88 28.55 11.88
CA ALA A 352 -5.71 29.74 11.73
C ALA A 352 -4.93 30.97 12.23
N THR A 353 -5.35 32.16 11.81
CA THR A 353 -4.71 33.40 12.24
C THR A 353 -4.76 33.52 13.76
N GLY A 354 -3.59 33.61 14.41
CA GLY A 354 -3.45 33.71 15.86
C GLY A 354 -3.22 32.38 16.59
N ASP A 355 -3.38 31.25 15.89
CA ASP A 355 -3.09 29.92 16.40
C ASP A 355 -1.65 29.48 16.13
N SER A 356 -1.22 28.40 16.78
CA SER A 356 0.11 27.81 16.59
C SER A 356 0.02 26.33 16.23
N ALA A 357 0.80 25.90 15.24
CA ALA A 357 1.02 24.50 14.92
C ALA A 357 2.45 24.13 15.33
N ALA A 358 2.59 23.17 16.25
CA ALA A 358 3.88 22.74 16.77
C ALA A 358 4.11 21.24 16.58
N ILE A 359 5.37 20.90 16.32
CA ILE A 359 5.91 19.54 16.43
C ILE A 359 6.91 19.55 17.57
N ASP A 360 6.70 18.65 18.53
CA ASP A 360 7.57 18.48 19.68
C ASP A 360 8.32 17.15 19.59
N VAL A 361 9.65 17.21 19.62
CA VAL A 361 10.50 16.02 19.78
C VAL A 361 11.34 16.26 21.01
N SER A 362 10.91 15.72 22.15
CA SER A 362 11.53 16.02 23.45
C SER A 362 12.98 15.54 23.53
N ALA A 363 13.28 14.35 23.00
CA ALA A 363 14.60 13.73 22.97
C ALA A 363 14.73 12.72 21.83
N GLY A 364 15.97 12.27 21.56
CA GLY A 364 16.26 11.28 20.52
C GLY A 364 16.15 11.84 19.10
N LYS A 365 16.00 10.93 18.12
CA LYS A 365 15.79 11.27 16.71
C LYS A 365 14.50 10.63 16.22
N VAL A 366 13.67 11.42 15.54
CA VAL A 366 12.44 10.97 14.89
C VAL A 366 12.50 11.35 13.43
N THR A 367 12.20 10.41 12.54
CA THR A 367 12.02 10.71 11.12
C THR A 367 10.54 10.87 10.78
N VAL A 368 10.21 11.86 9.97
CA VAL A 368 8.89 12.04 9.34
C VAL A 368 9.05 12.33 7.84
N GLY A 369 7.93 12.39 7.13
CA GLY A 369 7.90 12.79 5.72
C GLY A 369 8.26 14.26 5.48
N ALA A 370 7.73 14.82 4.39
CA ALA A 370 7.89 16.26 4.12
C ALA A 370 7.05 17.09 5.10
N LEU A 371 7.51 18.32 5.37
CA LEU A 371 6.72 19.35 6.03
C LEU A 371 6.08 20.24 4.97
N SER A 372 4.79 20.51 5.08
CA SER A 372 4.06 21.35 4.13
C SER A 372 3.00 22.20 4.83
N GLY A 373 2.35 23.08 4.09
CA GLY A 373 1.15 23.78 4.58
C GLY A 373 1.23 25.30 4.42
N THR A 374 0.14 25.96 4.82
CA THR A 374 -0.06 27.39 4.54
C THR A 374 0.45 28.31 5.64
N GLY A 375 0.77 27.78 6.82
CA GLY A 375 1.19 28.58 7.97
C GLY A 375 2.59 28.25 8.48
N ALA A 376 3.01 28.98 9.51
CA ALA A 376 4.26 28.71 10.21
C ALA A 376 4.17 27.38 10.97
N LEU A 377 5.31 26.72 11.16
CA LEU A 377 5.43 25.51 11.94
C LEU A 377 6.53 25.64 12.98
N LEU A 378 6.20 25.33 14.23
CA LEU A 378 7.13 25.40 15.35
C LEU A 378 7.76 24.04 15.62
N LYS A 379 9.08 23.97 15.74
CA LYS A 379 9.81 22.82 16.29
C LYS A 379 10.24 23.13 17.72
N THR A 380 9.80 22.29 18.67
CA THR A 380 10.15 22.36 20.09
C THR A 380 10.77 21.04 20.58
N GLY A 381 11.32 21.06 21.79
CA GLY A 381 11.98 19.91 22.42
C GLY A 381 13.40 19.69 21.90
N GLY A 382 14.28 19.19 22.77
CA GLY A 382 15.72 19.06 22.50
C GLY A 382 16.12 17.97 21.50
N GLY A 383 15.17 17.14 21.05
CA GLY A 383 15.43 16.06 20.09
C GLY A 383 15.55 16.53 18.63
N THR A 384 15.95 15.59 17.78
CA THR A 384 16.12 15.77 16.33
C THR A 384 14.88 15.32 15.58
N LEU A 385 14.32 16.22 14.75
CA LEU A 385 13.30 15.90 13.76
C LEU A 385 13.97 15.77 12.38
N ALA A 386 14.15 14.54 11.91
CA ALA A 386 14.56 14.27 10.55
C ALA A 386 13.36 14.37 9.59
N VAL A 387 13.51 15.11 8.51
CA VAL A 387 12.44 15.40 7.54
C VAL A 387 12.94 15.16 6.13
N ALA A 388 12.04 14.79 5.23
CA ALA A 388 12.38 14.73 3.82
C ALA A 388 12.38 16.10 3.14
N GLY A 389 12.11 17.19 3.85
CA GLY A 389 12.11 18.52 3.27
C GLY A 389 10.96 19.36 3.80
N PHE A 390 10.97 20.64 3.43
CA PHE A 390 10.03 21.64 3.92
C PHE A 390 9.78 22.76 2.89
N ALA A 391 10.20 22.57 1.63
CA ALA A 391 9.99 23.53 0.54
C ALA A 391 8.50 23.88 0.34
N ASP A 392 7.58 22.99 0.69
CA ASP A 392 6.13 23.22 0.56
C ASP A 392 5.50 23.94 1.77
N LEU A 393 6.29 24.41 2.74
CA LEU A 393 5.81 25.36 3.75
C LEU A 393 5.73 26.76 3.13
N ALA A 394 4.54 27.37 3.18
CA ALA A 394 4.35 28.77 2.83
C ALA A 394 4.81 29.72 3.95
N GLY A 395 4.66 29.30 5.21
CA GLY A 395 5.16 30.01 6.38
C GLY A 395 6.56 29.56 6.82
N PRO A 396 7.19 30.25 7.78
CA PRO A 396 8.50 29.87 8.28
C PRO A 396 8.49 28.58 9.10
N LEU A 397 9.58 27.83 9.02
CA LEU A 397 9.92 26.77 9.99
C LEU A 397 10.69 27.41 11.15
N GLN A 398 10.05 27.51 12.31
CA GLN A 398 10.60 28.14 13.50
C GLN A 398 11.25 27.09 14.40
N LEU A 399 12.55 27.22 14.64
CA LEU A 399 13.33 26.28 15.46
C LEU A 399 13.58 26.88 16.83
N ASN A 400 12.68 26.63 17.78
CA ASN A 400 12.86 27.10 19.16
C ASN A 400 13.89 26.25 19.90
N GLU A 401 13.85 24.92 19.73
CA GLU A 401 14.75 23.99 20.40
C GLU A 401 15.07 22.77 19.52
N GLY A 402 16.20 22.12 19.83
CA GLY A 402 16.62 20.87 19.20
C GLY A 402 17.12 21.06 17.77
N THR A 403 16.95 20.03 16.94
CA THR A 403 17.49 20.00 15.57
C THR A 403 16.42 19.61 14.57
N VAL A 404 16.42 20.25 13.40
CA VAL A 404 15.78 19.70 12.18
C VAL A 404 16.87 19.23 11.23
N GLU A 405 16.79 17.97 10.80
CA GLU A 405 17.74 17.35 9.89
C GLU A 405 17.04 17.04 8.56
N VAL A 406 17.45 17.68 7.46
CA VAL A 406 16.96 17.33 6.13
C VAL A 406 17.68 16.09 5.64
N GLN A 407 16.93 15.06 5.31
CA GLN A 407 17.45 13.79 4.81
C GLN A 407 18.07 13.96 3.41
N ALA A 408 19.03 13.09 3.10
CA ALA A 408 19.65 12.96 1.78
C ALA A 408 19.41 11.56 1.21
N ARG A 409 18.14 11.25 0.91
CA ARG A 409 17.74 9.94 0.38
C ARG A 409 18.35 9.72 -1.00
N VAL A 410 19.10 8.63 -1.16
CA VAL A 410 19.65 8.24 -2.47
C VAL A 410 18.58 7.48 -3.25
N LEU A 411 18.25 7.99 -4.44
CA LEU A 411 17.32 7.33 -5.35
C LEU A 411 18.08 6.32 -6.24
N PRO A 412 17.73 5.02 -6.24
CA PRO A 412 18.40 4.01 -7.05
C PRO A 412 18.42 4.36 -8.56
N ASP A 413 19.44 3.89 -9.27
CA ASP A 413 19.55 3.98 -10.72
C ASP A 413 20.06 2.64 -11.30
N PRO A 414 19.24 1.90 -12.08
CA PRO A 414 17.87 2.21 -12.46
C PRO A 414 16.90 2.22 -11.26
N PHE A 415 15.84 3.03 -11.35
CA PHE A 415 14.81 3.08 -10.31
C PHE A 415 13.82 1.92 -10.45
N PRO A 416 13.70 1.01 -9.47
CA PRO A 416 12.68 -0.03 -9.49
C PRO A 416 11.32 0.55 -9.10
N LEU A 417 10.33 0.48 -10.01
CA LEU A 417 8.96 0.86 -9.69
C LEU A 417 8.41 -0.03 -8.55
N PRO A 418 7.62 0.51 -7.61
CA PRO A 418 6.95 -0.29 -6.59
C PRO A 418 6.05 -1.37 -7.22
N GLY A 419 5.80 -2.47 -6.51
CA GLY A 419 4.84 -3.48 -6.96
C GLY A 419 3.41 -2.93 -7.08
N GLY A 420 2.57 -3.55 -7.92
CA GLY A 420 1.17 -3.17 -8.12
C GLY A 420 0.90 -2.31 -9.36
N VAL A 421 1.88 -2.13 -10.24
CA VAL A 421 1.69 -1.49 -11.55
C VAL A 421 0.70 -2.30 -12.38
N VAL A 422 -0.31 -1.64 -12.92
CA VAL A 422 -1.35 -2.24 -13.78
C VAL A 422 -1.38 -1.67 -15.19
N PHE A 423 -0.77 -0.50 -15.40
CA PHE A 423 -0.40 -0.01 -16.72
C PHE A 423 0.71 1.02 -16.60
N HIS A 424 1.79 0.86 -17.37
CA HIS A 424 2.90 1.81 -17.46
C HIS A 424 3.06 2.32 -18.89
N LEU A 425 2.87 3.62 -19.07
CA LEU A 425 3.23 4.35 -20.28
C LEU A 425 4.59 5.01 -20.06
N ASP A 426 5.56 4.78 -20.95
CA ASP A 426 6.81 5.53 -20.99
C ASP A 426 7.14 5.87 -22.45
N ALA A 427 7.06 7.14 -22.83
CA ALA A 427 7.31 7.59 -24.20
C ALA A 427 8.80 7.49 -24.59
N SER A 428 9.70 7.47 -23.60
CA SER A 428 11.15 7.39 -23.78
C SER A 428 11.68 5.96 -23.92
N LEU A 429 10.94 4.96 -23.44
CA LEU A 429 11.35 3.56 -23.55
C LEU A 429 11.25 3.08 -25.00
N SER A 430 12.31 2.43 -25.48
CA SER A 430 12.29 1.85 -26.83
C SER A 430 11.35 0.65 -26.89
N GLY A 431 10.45 0.62 -27.88
CA GLY A 431 9.51 -0.48 -28.08
C GLY A 431 8.19 -0.39 -27.30
N SER A 432 8.06 0.53 -26.33
CA SER A 432 6.77 0.79 -25.64
C SER A 432 5.82 1.63 -26.49
N VAL A 433 6.33 2.46 -27.39
CA VAL A 433 5.54 3.29 -28.33
C VAL A 433 5.78 2.80 -29.75
N LEU A 434 4.75 2.22 -30.36
CA LEU A 434 4.78 1.82 -31.76
C LEU A 434 4.23 2.96 -32.62
N CYS A 435 4.95 3.28 -33.68
CA CYS A 435 4.58 4.31 -34.65
C CYS A 435 4.37 3.71 -36.04
N GLU A 436 3.75 4.47 -36.93
CA GLU A 436 3.78 4.21 -38.37
C GLU A 436 5.21 4.30 -38.93
N ALA A 437 5.37 4.04 -40.22
CA ALA A 437 6.65 4.16 -40.92
C ALA A 437 7.26 5.58 -40.88
N ASP A 438 6.47 6.60 -40.56
CA ASP A 438 6.93 7.97 -40.33
C ASP A 438 7.72 8.14 -39.02
N GLY A 439 7.68 7.14 -38.11
CA GLY A 439 8.31 7.18 -36.80
C GLY A 439 7.69 8.17 -35.81
N ILE A 440 6.54 8.77 -36.15
CA ILE A 440 5.90 9.86 -35.41
C ILE A 440 4.47 9.49 -35.03
N SER A 441 3.66 9.02 -35.98
CA SER A 441 2.24 8.74 -35.77
C SER A 441 2.06 7.48 -34.91
N VAL A 442 1.59 7.62 -33.67
CA VAL A 442 1.45 6.50 -32.73
C VAL A 442 0.33 5.56 -33.18
N THR A 443 0.65 4.28 -33.33
CA THR A 443 -0.29 3.21 -33.72
C THR A 443 -0.68 2.32 -32.55
N ASN A 444 0.20 2.17 -31.57
CA ASN A 444 -0.05 1.37 -30.38
C ASN A 444 0.89 1.79 -29.25
N LEU A 445 0.42 1.62 -28.03
CA LEU A 445 1.19 1.78 -26.81
C LEU A 445 1.19 0.45 -26.08
N LEU A 446 2.38 -0.06 -25.77
CA LEU A 446 2.60 -1.27 -24.99
C LEU A 446 3.00 -0.89 -23.57
N ASP A 447 2.64 -1.72 -22.61
CA ASP A 447 3.04 -1.54 -21.21
C ASP A 447 4.57 -1.58 -21.07
N ALA A 448 5.15 -0.47 -20.64
CA ALA A 448 6.59 -0.30 -20.46
C ALA A 448 7.17 -1.17 -19.33
N SER A 449 6.31 -1.66 -18.43
CA SER A 449 6.68 -2.63 -17.39
C SER A 449 6.60 -4.09 -17.86
N ALA A 450 6.40 -4.31 -19.17
CA ALA A 450 6.14 -5.62 -19.80
C ALA A 450 4.85 -6.29 -19.29
N GLY A 451 3.91 -5.50 -18.78
CA GLY A 451 2.56 -5.95 -18.45
C GLY A 451 1.72 -6.29 -19.70
N PRO A 452 0.54 -6.92 -19.51
CA PRO A 452 -0.30 -7.37 -20.63
C PRO A 452 -1.08 -6.23 -21.31
N ARG A 453 -1.00 -4.98 -20.81
CA ARG A 453 -1.84 -3.87 -21.27
C ARG A 453 -1.33 -3.23 -22.55
N SER A 454 -2.28 -2.70 -23.31
CA SER A 454 -1.98 -1.85 -24.46
C SER A 454 -3.06 -0.80 -24.69
N ALA A 455 -2.71 0.26 -25.43
CA ALA A 455 -3.66 1.29 -25.80
C ALA A 455 -3.49 1.73 -27.26
N ARG A 456 -4.61 1.91 -27.98
CA ARG A 456 -4.63 2.20 -29.41
C ARG A 456 -5.48 3.42 -29.74
N PRO A 457 -5.11 4.21 -30.76
CA PRO A 457 -5.97 5.29 -31.23
C PRO A 457 -7.25 4.72 -31.86
N PRO A 458 -8.39 5.41 -31.72
CA PRO A 458 -9.63 5.00 -32.37
C PRO A 458 -9.53 5.15 -33.89
N VAL A 459 -10.19 4.25 -34.63
CA VAL A 459 -10.23 4.27 -36.10
C VAL A 459 -11.00 5.50 -36.58
N GLY A 460 -10.48 6.19 -37.58
CA GLY A 460 -11.13 7.36 -38.19
C GLY A 460 -10.88 8.69 -37.48
N TYR A 461 -10.03 8.71 -36.45
CA TYR A 461 -9.66 9.91 -35.70
C TYR A 461 -8.16 10.21 -35.80
N PRO A 462 -7.73 11.45 -35.50
CA PRO A 462 -6.31 11.79 -35.45
C PRO A 462 -5.54 10.90 -34.48
N ARG A 463 -4.32 10.52 -34.87
CA ARG A 463 -3.42 9.74 -34.02
C ARG A 463 -2.56 10.67 -33.16
N PRO A 464 -2.28 10.30 -31.91
CA PRO A 464 -1.27 10.98 -31.13
C PRO A 464 0.09 10.94 -31.83
N GLN A 465 0.91 11.98 -31.65
CA GLN A 465 2.22 12.10 -32.27
C GLN A 465 3.34 11.96 -31.25
N ARG A 466 4.38 11.20 -31.58
CA ARG A 466 5.62 11.14 -30.80
C ARG A 466 6.48 12.35 -31.14
N VAL A 467 6.66 13.25 -30.17
CA VAL A 467 7.48 14.46 -30.31
C VAL A 467 8.82 14.25 -29.63
N ASN A 468 9.88 14.11 -30.42
CA ASN A 468 11.23 13.85 -29.93
C ASN A 468 11.84 15.10 -29.25
N GLY A 469 12.64 14.88 -28.20
CA GLY A 469 13.38 15.94 -27.52
C GLY A 469 12.52 17.00 -26.81
N ALA A 470 11.24 16.70 -26.57
CA ALA A 470 10.28 17.68 -26.08
C ALA A 470 10.47 18.07 -24.61
N LEU A 471 11.01 17.16 -23.78
CA LEU A 471 11.20 17.40 -22.34
C LEU A 471 12.50 16.74 -21.89
N ASN A 472 13.48 17.57 -21.48
CA ASN A 472 14.82 17.13 -21.07
C ASN A 472 15.50 16.19 -22.09
N GLY A 473 15.35 16.48 -23.38
CA GLY A 473 15.88 15.64 -24.47
C GLY A 473 15.12 14.33 -24.70
N LEU A 474 14.10 14.01 -23.88
CA LEU A 474 13.27 12.81 -24.01
C LEU A 474 12.01 13.09 -24.87
N PRO A 475 11.50 12.07 -25.59
CA PRO A 475 10.28 12.19 -26.37
C PRO A 475 9.02 12.19 -25.48
N VAL A 476 7.95 12.83 -25.95
CA VAL A 476 6.60 12.77 -25.35
C VAL A 476 5.56 12.38 -26.39
N ILE A 477 4.37 11.96 -25.97
CA ILE A 477 3.22 11.72 -26.84
C ILE A 477 2.30 12.94 -26.78
N ASP A 478 2.09 13.60 -27.92
CA ASP A 478 1.19 14.75 -28.09
C ASP A 478 -0.18 14.31 -28.61
N PHE A 479 -1.23 14.61 -27.85
CA PHE A 479 -2.62 14.31 -28.20
C PHE A 479 -3.33 15.47 -28.92
N GLY A 480 -2.60 16.48 -29.37
CA GLY A 480 -3.13 17.61 -30.13
C GLY A 480 -4.11 18.47 -29.34
N ALA A 481 -4.93 19.24 -30.07
CA ALA A 481 -5.92 20.14 -29.46
C ALA A 481 -7.07 19.37 -28.80
N SER A 482 -7.70 20.00 -27.81
CA SER A 482 -8.91 19.46 -27.18
C SER A 482 -10.06 19.37 -28.19
N GLY A 483 -10.92 18.36 -28.06
CA GLY A 483 -12.10 18.21 -28.92
C GLY A 483 -11.86 17.46 -30.23
N THR A 484 -10.66 16.95 -30.47
CA THR A 484 -10.25 16.40 -31.79
C THR A 484 -10.51 14.91 -31.96
N GLY A 485 -10.86 14.19 -30.89
CA GLY A 485 -10.93 12.73 -30.85
C GLY A 485 -9.56 12.05 -30.78
N CYS A 486 -8.47 12.81 -30.68
CA CYS A 486 -7.12 12.29 -30.53
C CYS A 486 -6.91 11.74 -29.11
N CYS A 487 -6.97 10.42 -28.97
CA CYS A 487 -6.89 9.72 -27.69
C CYS A 487 -6.28 8.31 -27.86
N LEU A 488 -6.04 7.61 -26.75
CA LEU A 488 -5.69 6.19 -26.76
C LEU A 488 -6.68 5.41 -25.89
N LEU A 489 -7.29 4.38 -26.46
CA LEU A 489 -8.26 3.51 -25.81
C LEU A 489 -7.57 2.21 -25.38
N TRP A 490 -7.76 1.82 -24.13
CA TRP A 490 -7.10 0.64 -23.57
C TRP A 490 -7.74 -0.65 -24.08
N ASP A 491 -6.98 -1.75 -24.06
CA ASP A 491 -7.45 -3.09 -24.43
C ASP A 491 -8.59 -3.57 -23.52
N ALA A 492 -8.50 -3.26 -22.22
CA ALA A 492 -9.56 -3.54 -21.25
C ALA A 492 -9.51 -2.55 -20.06
N PRO A 493 -10.64 -2.33 -19.38
CA PRO A 493 -10.70 -1.44 -18.22
C PRO A 493 -9.92 -2.00 -17.02
N VAL A 494 -9.33 -1.09 -16.26
CA VAL A 494 -8.79 -1.34 -14.91
C VAL A 494 -9.77 -0.72 -13.92
N LYS A 495 -10.34 -1.52 -13.03
CA LYS A 495 -11.38 -1.10 -12.08
C LYS A 495 -10.87 -0.87 -10.64
N THR A 496 -9.59 -1.14 -10.41
CA THR A 496 -8.95 -1.13 -9.09
C THR A 496 -7.86 -0.07 -9.00
N VAL A 497 -7.95 1.04 -9.76
CA VAL A 497 -6.91 2.08 -9.75
C VAL A 497 -6.90 2.77 -8.38
N ARG A 498 -5.71 2.86 -7.76
CA ARG A 498 -5.51 3.43 -6.42
C ARG A 498 -4.40 4.47 -6.30
N SER A 499 -3.38 4.42 -7.14
CA SER A 499 -2.35 5.46 -7.22
C SER A 499 -1.93 5.67 -8.66
N VAL A 500 -1.78 6.91 -9.09
CA VAL A 500 -1.41 7.25 -10.47
C VAL A 500 -0.45 8.41 -10.49
N PHE A 501 0.54 8.35 -11.39
CA PHE A 501 1.54 9.39 -11.58
C PHE A 501 1.59 9.74 -13.06
N TRP A 502 1.70 11.03 -13.38
CA TRP A 502 1.81 11.54 -14.73
C TRP A 502 2.99 12.51 -14.83
N VAL A 503 3.77 12.38 -15.88
CA VAL A 503 4.52 13.49 -16.47
C VAL A 503 3.64 14.05 -17.58
N ILE A 504 2.96 15.17 -17.27
CA ILE A 504 1.92 15.73 -18.13
C ILE A 504 2.32 17.12 -18.62
N GLY A 505 2.11 17.36 -19.91
CA GLY A 505 2.18 18.67 -20.53
C GLY A 505 0.79 19.24 -20.75
N SER A 506 0.56 20.47 -20.27
CA SER A 506 -0.72 21.16 -20.35
C SER A 506 -0.72 22.35 -21.30
N GLN A 507 0.19 22.38 -22.28
CA GLN A 507 0.29 23.45 -23.29
C GLN A 507 -1.00 23.61 -24.13
N ALA A 508 -1.77 22.53 -24.27
CA ALA A 508 -3.07 22.50 -24.93
C ALA A 508 -4.25 22.37 -23.94
N GLY A 509 -4.04 22.77 -22.69
CA GLY A 509 -5.04 22.75 -21.60
C GLY A 509 -4.89 21.58 -20.63
N GLY A 510 -4.10 20.56 -20.93
CA GLY A 510 -3.86 19.38 -20.08
C GLY A 510 -4.90 18.28 -20.20
N GLY A 511 -5.86 18.41 -21.12
CA GLY A 511 -6.77 17.33 -21.54
C GLY A 511 -7.49 16.59 -20.41
N MET A 512 -7.81 15.33 -20.67
CA MET A 512 -8.21 14.33 -19.67
C MET A 512 -6.99 13.47 -19.28
N PRO A 513 -6.36 13.69 -18.11
CA PRO A 513 -5.18 12.92 -17.69
C PRO A 513 -5.41 11.41 -17.76
N LEU A 514 -6.61 10.98 -17.38
CA LEU A 514 -7.12 9.62 -17.47
C LEU A 514 -8.64 9.68 -17.65
N GLY A 515 -9.23 8.64 -18.21
CA GLY A 515 -10.68 8.51 -18.27
C GLY A 515 -11.09 7.16 -18.83
N THR A 516 -12.24 7.12 -19.49
CA THR A 516 -12.87 5.86 -19.91
C THR A 516 -13.15 5.79 -21.40
N LYS A 517 -13.11 4.57 -21.92
CA LYS A 517 -13.49 4.22 -23.29
C LYS A 517 -15.02 4.17 -23.45
N GLU A 518 -15.69 3.42 -22.59
CA GLU A 518 -17.14 3.17 -22.66
C GLU A 518 -17.92 3.97 -21.62
N SER A 519 -19.18 4.30 -21.89
CA SER A 519 -20.04 4.95 -20.89
C SER A 519 -20.27 4.08 -19.64
N GLY A 520 -20.30 2.76 -19.80
CA GLY A 520 -20.49 1.80 -18.70
C GLY A 520 -19.29 1.65 -17.77
N ASP A 521 -18.11 2.17 -18.15
CA ASP A 521 -16.90 2.15 -17.30
C ASP A 521 -16.92 3.29 -16.25
N GLY A 522 -17.87 4.23 -16.35
CA GLY A 522 -17.98 5.36 -15.43
C GLY A 522 -17.12 6.57 -15.84
N THR A 523 -16.87 7.48 -14.89
CA THR A 523 -16.23 8.79 -15.14
C THR A 523 -15.42 9.26 -13.92
N ASP A 524 -14.63 8.35 -13.34
CA ASP A 524 -13.94 8.58 -12.07
C ASP A 524 -12.88 9.70 -12.11
N PHE A 525 -12.35 9.99 -13.31
CA PHE A 525 -11.29 10.98 -13.56
C PHE A 525 -11.80 12.21 -14.34
N LEU A 526 -13.08 12.56 -14.19
CA LEU A 526 -13.72 13.61 -14.98
C LEU A 526 -13.11 14.99 -14.75
N ARG A 527 -12.80 15.67 -15.87
CA ARG A 527 -12.49 17.10 -15.95
C ARG A 527 -13.43 17.82 -16.92
N ALA A 528 -14.38 18.61 -16.44
CA ALA A 528 -15.46 19.13 -17.31
C ALA A 528 -15.06 20.28 -18.24
N ASP A 529 -13.99 21.02 -17.94
CA ASP A 529 -13.53 22.11 -18.79
C ASP A 529 -11.99 22.17 -18.71
N VAL A 530 -11.34 21.76 -19.80
CA VAL A 530 -9.87 21.77 -19.91
C VAL A 530 -9.27 23.18 -19.85
N MET A 531 -10.12 24.22 -19.92
CA MET A 531 -9.75 25.64 -19.81
C MET A 531 -10.10 26.27 -18.46
N LYS A 532 -10.77 25.57 -17.53
CA LYS A 532 -11.02 26.05 -16.15
C LYS A 532 -9.92 25.65 -15.18
N ALA A 533 -9.84 26.38 -14.07
CA ALA A 533 -8.72 26.40 -13.14
C ALA A 533 -8.44 25.10 -12.36
N GLY A 534 -9.33 24.10 -12.32
CA GLY A 534 -9.13 22.86 -11.55
C GLY A 534 -8.74 21.63 -12.40
N VAL A 535 -7.95 20.70 -11.84
CA VAL A 535 -7.64 19.40 -12.47
C VAL A 535 -8.89 18.49 -12.52
N TRP A 536 -9.67 18.43 -11.45
CA TRP A 536 -10.86 17.57 -11.35
C TRP A 536 -12.14 18.41 -11.32
N ASN A 537 -13.17 17.95 -12.01
CA ASN A 537 -14.49 18.54 -11.88
C ASN A 537 -15.36 17.71 -10.93
N GLY A 538 -16.29 18.39 -10.23
CA GLY A 538 -17.16 17.94 -9.13
C GLY A 538 -17.99 16.65 -9.27
N GLY A 539 -17.43 15.54 -9.78
CA GLY A 539 -18.20 14.37 -10.25
C GLY A 539 -17.70 12.99 -9.82
N SER A 540 -16.57 12.84 -9.13
CA SER A 540 -16.25 11.56 -8.46
C SER A 540 -15.63 11.79 -7.10
N SER A 541 -16.22 11.14 -6.08
CA SER A 541 -15.66 11.10 -4.72
C SER A 541 -14.24 10.51 -4.71
N LYS A 542 -13.89 9.70 -5.70
CA LYS A 542 -12.61 8.97 -5.75
C LYS A 542 -11.41 9.89 -6.00
N THR A 543 -11.57 10.89 -6.87
CA THR A 543 -10.55 11.91 -7.17
C THR A 543 -10.62 13.09 -6.21
N LEU A 544 -11.82 13.57 -5.88
CA LEU A 544 -12.01 14.77 -5.04
C LEU A 544 -11.74 14.52 -3.55
N ASN A 545 -12.01 13.32 -3.04
CA ASN A 545 -11.62 12.93 -1.69
C ASN A 545 -10.24 12.24 -1.66
N GLY A 546 -9.65 12.01 -2.84
CA GLY A 546 -8.27 11.54 -2.98
C GLY A 546 -7.25 12.66 -2.74
N ALA A 547 -5.96 12.33 -2.73
CA ALA A 547 -4.88 13.32 -2.66
C ALA A 547 -4.30 13.55 -4.04
N THR A 548 -4.54 14.75 -4.57
CA THR A 548 -3.92 15.24 -5.80
C THR A 548 -2.69 16.06 -5.45
N ARG A 549 -1.59 15.84 -6.15
CA ARG A 549 -0.37 16.61 -5.98
C ARG A 549 0.17 17.05 -7.33
N ILE A 550 0.74 18.25 -7.36
CA ILE A 550 1.38 18.82 -8.54
C ILE A 550 2.76 19.29 -8.10
N ASP A 551 3.79 18.78 -8.78
CA ASP A 551 5.21 19.01 -8.49
C ASP A 551 5.56 18.75 -7.01
N GLY A 552 5.01 17.66 -6.45
CA GLY A 552 5.21 17.23 -5.06
C GLY A 552 4.26 17.85 -4.04
N ARG A 553 3.69 19.02 -4.34
CA ARG A 553 2.81 19.76 -3.42
C ARG A 553 1.39 19.22 -3.41
N LEU A 554 0.81 19.01 -2.23
CA LEU A 554 -0.63 18.69 -2.09
C LEU A 554 -1.49 19.87 -2.54
N VAL A 555 -2.42 19.62 -3.45
CA VAL A 555 -3.33 20.64 -3.99
C VAL A 555 -4.79 20.27 -3.78
N ASN A 556 -5.67 21.28 -3.76
CA ASN A 556 -7.09 21.04 -3.93
C ASN A 556 -7.37 20.88 -5.43
N GLY A 557 -7.45 19.64 -5.92
CA GLY A 557 -7.64 19.35 -7.34
C GLY A 557 -8.94 19.91 -7.94
N ALA A 558 -9.92 20.33 -7.13
CA ALA A 558 -11.12 21.02 -7.62
C ALA A 558 -10.88 22.50 -7.93
N LEU A 559 -9.87 23.11 -7.32
CA LEU A 559 -9.58 24.55 -7.40
C LEU A 559 -8.30 24.86 -8.17
N GLU A 560 -7.32 23.97 -8.08
CA GLU A 560 -5.99 24.16 -8.62
C GLU A 560 -5.77 23.29 -9.86
N GLY A 561 -5.05 23.84 -10.83
CA GLY A 561 -4.90 23.31 -12.18
C GLY A 561 -3.46 23.38 -12.65
N PHE A 562 -3.26 23.01 -13.91
CA PHE A 562 -1.92 22.96 -14.49
C PHE A 562 -1.37 24.35 -14.84
N SER A 563 -0.04 24.45 -14.86
CA SER A 563 0.73 25.67 -15.12
C SER A 563 0.72 26.14 -16.58
N GLY A 564 0.29 25.28 -17.51
CA GLY A 564 0.51 25.47 -18.95
C GLY A 564 1.80 24.83 -19.47
N GLY A 565 2.71 24.40 -18.60
CA GLY A 565 3.97 23.72 -18.92
C GLY A 565 3.92 22.19 -18.77
N TYR A 566 5.10 21.58 -18.59
CA TYR A 566 5.24 20.19 -18.14
C TYR A 566 5.35 20.14 -16.63
N GLN A 567 4.65 19.19 -16.00
CA GLN A 567 4.64 19.00 -14.54
C GLN A 567 4.58 17.51 -14.19
N VAL A 568 4.99 17.17 -12.97
CA VAL A 568 4.70 15.87 -12.36
C VAL A 568 3.39 16.01 -11.58
N MET A 569 2.38 15.22 -11.93
CA MET A 569 1.15 15.09 -11.16
C MET A 569 1.08 13.70 -10.53
N SER A 570 0.59 13.62 -9.29
CA SER A 570 0.22 12.35 -8.67
C SER A 570 -1.18 12.40 -8.07
N LEU A 571 -1.83 11.24 -8.01
CA LEU A 571 -3.13 11.06 -7.39
C LEU A 571 -3.15 9.75 -6.60
N ILE A 572 -3.51 9.82 -5.32
CA ILE A 572 -3.99 8.66 -4.58
C ILE A 572 -5.51 8.76 -4.51
N THR A 573 -6.23 7.75 -5.00
CA THR A 573 -7.70 7.76 -4.97
C THR A 573 -8.23 7.35 -3.59
N ALA A 574 -9.38 7.91 -3.21
CA ALA A 574 -10.04 7.55 -1.96
C ALA A 574 -10.54 6.09 -1.96
N GLU A 575 -10.91 5.58 -3.14
CA GLU A 575 -11.51 4.26 -3.37
C GLU A 575 -11.07 3.73 -4.75
N ASP A 576 -11.38 2.47 -5.05
CA ASP A 576 -11.13 1.84 -6.35
C ASP A 576 -11.73 2.65 -7.51
N ALA A 577 -10.87 3.21 -8.36
CA ALA A 577 -11.28 3.98 -9.53
C ALA A 577 -11.15 3.17 -10.84
N THR A 578 -11.98 3.52 -11.82
CA THR A 578 -12.00 2.88 -13.14
C THR A 578 -11.39 3.77 -14.21
N ALA A 579 -10.49 3.19 -14.99
CA ALA A 579 -9.87 3.82 -16.16
C ALA A 579 -9.77 2.84 -17.33
N SER A 580 -9.95 3.37 -18.54
CA SER A 580 -9.83 2.62 -19.80
C SER A 580 -9.43 3.49 -21.01
N ALA A 581 -8.97 4.72 -20.78
CA ALA A 581 -8.48 5.60 -21.83
C ALA A 581 -7.48 6.66 -21.32
N PHE A 582 -6.58 7.07 -22.20
CA PHE A 582 -5.80 8.31 -22.08
C PHE A 582 -6.40 9.38 -22.99
N ALA A 583 -6.48 10.62 -22.49
CA ALA A 583 -6.99 11.78 -23.23
C ALA A 583 -8.43 11.59 -23.75
N ALA A 584 -9.29 10.88 -23.01
CA ALA A 584 -10.72 10.76 -23.31
C ALA A 584 -11.51 10.34 -22.08
N ASP A 585 -12.80 10.68 -22.04
CA ASP A 585 -13.79 10.17 -21.08
C ASP A 585 -15.07 9.80 -21.84
N ARG A 586 -15.49 8.53 -21.71
CA ARG A 586 -16.65 7.94 -22.38
C ARG A 586 -16.65 8.20 -23.90
N PHE A 587 -15.55 7.84 -24.54
CA PHE A 587 -15.29 8.07 -25.97
C PHE A 587 -16.33 7.42 -26.90
N VAL A 588 -16.65 6.16 -26.66
CA VAL A 588 -17.55 5.40 -27.55
C VAL A 588 -18.97 5.94 -27.44
N GLY A 589 -19.54 6.31 -28.60
CA GLY A 589 -20.85 6.97 -28.67
C GLY A 589 -20.86 8.39 -28.10
N ALA A 590 -19.72 9.09 -28.13
CA ALA A 590 -19.61 10.44 -27.62
C ALA A 590 -20.43 11.45 -28.42
N ASP A 591 -21.20 12.26 -27.69
CA ASP A 591 -21.80 13.50 -28.18
C ASP A 591 -20.75 14.64 -28.24
N ALA A 592 -21.16 15.83 -28.69
CA ALA A 592 -20.27 16.99 -28.78
C ALA A 592 -19.61 17.35 -27.43
N ALA A 593 -20.33 17.19 -26.32
CA ALA A 593 -19.82 17.50 -24.99
C ALA A 593 -18.77 16.49 -24.51
N ARG A 594 -18.90 15.22 -24.87
CA ARG A 594 -17.89 14.18 -24.59
C ARG A 594 -16.73 14.25 -25.56
N MET A 595 -16.96 14.64 -26.82
CA MET A 595 -15.87 14.89 -27.77
C MET A 595 -14.96 16.02 -27.30
N ALA A 596 -15.50 17.08 -26.70
CA ALA A 596 -14.71 18.16 -26.09
C ALA A 596 -13.70 17.68 -25.02
N ARG A 597 -13.85 16.46 -24.50
CA ARG A 597 -12.99 15.83 -23.47
C ARG A 597 -11.86 14.98 -24.05
N THR A 598 -11.64 15.07 -25.35
CA THR A 598 -10.57 14.33 -26.03
C THR A 598 -9.39 15.21 -26.36
N GLY A 599 -8.18 14.65 -26.41
CA GLY A 599 -6.97 15.42 -26.73
C GLY A 599 -6.55 16.39 -25.62
N GLY A 600 -5.80 17.42 -25.99
CA GLY A 600 -5.48 18.56 -25.12
C GLY A 600 -4.30 18.36 -24.16
N GLN A 601 -3.61 17.22 -24.21
CA GLN A 601 -2.50 16.91 -23.30
C GLN A 601 -1.30 16.33 -24.03
N ARG A 602 -0.15 16.40 -23.36
CA ARG A 602 1.06 15.65 -23.71
C ARG A 602 1.45 14.73 -22.57
N LEU A 603 1.92 13.53 -22.86
CA LEU A 603 2.34 12.56 -21.84
C LEU A 603 3.79 12.13 -22.07
N GLY A 604 4.64 12.30 -21.06
CA GLY A 604 5.99 11.71 -21.04
C GLY A 604 5.95 10.29 -20.50
N GLU A 605 5.46 10.13 -19.27
CA GLU A 605 5.35 8.85 -18.57
C GLU A 605 4.10 8.85 -17.69
N VAL A 606 3.37 7.75 -17.64
CA VAL A 606 2.23 7.55 -16.74
C VAL A 606 2.33 6.18 -16.09
N VAL A 607 2.28 6.13 -14.76
CA VAL A 607 2.32 4.86 -14.01
C VAL A 607 1.05 4.72 -13.20
N VAL A 608 0.28 3.65 -13.46
CA VAL A 608 -1.00 3.35 -12.82
C VAL A 608 -0.81 2.16 -11.89
N PHE A 609 -1.18 2.29 -10.62
CA PHE A 609 -1.11 1.26 -9.59
C PHE A 609 -2.49 0.84 -9.11
N ASN A 610 -2.65 -0.44 -8.76
CA ASN A 610 -3.88 -0.98 -8.17
C ASN A 610 -3.93 -0.99 -6.63
N ARG A 611 -2.92 -0.40 -5.99
CA ARG A 611 -2.87 -0.26 -4.53
C ARG A 611 -2.52 1.17 -4.14
N VAL A 612 -2.78 1.51 -2.89
CA VAL A 612 -2.29 2.75 -2.31
C VAL A 612 -0.78 2.62 -2.08
N LEU A 613 -0.01 3.56 -2.64
CA LEU A 613 1.40 3.71 -2.29
C LEU A 613 1.53 4.44 -0.94
N SER A 614 2.53 4.04 -0.15
CA SER A 614 2.93 4.82 1.03
C SER A 614 3.49 6.19 0.64
N ASP A 615 3.54 7.14 1.57
CA ASP A 615 4.07 8.48 1.29
C ASP A 615 5.52 8.47 0.82
N LEU A 616 6.33 7.53 1.33
CA LEU A 616 7.70 7.32 0.87
C LEU A 616 7.76 6.78 -0.56
N GLU A 617 7.02 5.70 -0.86
CA GLU A 617 6.95 5.14 -2.23
C GLU A 617 6.44 6.18 -3.22
N ARG A 618 5.42 6.96 -2.85
CA ARG A 618 4.89 8.06 -3.66
C ARG A 618 5.97 9.09 -3.98
N ARG A 619 6.71 9.57 -2.96
CA ARG A 619 7.78 10.55 -3.18
C ARG A 619 8.93 9.97 -3.99
N ASP A 620 9.27 8.70 -3.82
CA ASP A 620 10.32 8.04 -4.60
C ASP A 620 9.93 8.01 -6.09
N VAL A 621 8.67 7.69 -6.40
CA VAL A 621 8.16 7.72 -7.78
C VAL A 621 8.14 9.15 -8.32
N GLU A 622 7.68 10.14 -7.55
CA GLU A 622 7.73 11.56 -7.95
C GLU A 622 9.16 12.04 -8.19
N ALA A 623 10.10 11.71 -7.31
CA ALA A 623 11.51 12.06 -7.43
C ALA A 623 12.16 11.38 -8.64
N TYR A 624 11.81 10.11 -8.92
CA TYR A 624 12.21 9.41 -10.14
C TYR A 624 11.75 10.13 -11.40
N LEU A 625 10.45 10.44 -11.49
CA LEU A 625 9.90 11.14 -12.64
C LEU A 625 10.51 12.54 -12.77
N THR A 626 10.71 13.25 -11.65
CA THR A 626 11.35 14.56 -11.64
C THR A 626 12.80 14.48 -12.13
N ARG A 627 13.60 13.52 -11.64
CA ARG A 627 14.98 13.31 -12.07
C ARG A 627 15.07 13.00 -13.56
N LYS A 628 14.25 12.07 -14.03
CA LYS A 628 14.26 11.60 -15.42
C LYS A 628 13.83 12.71 -16.39
N TRP A 629 12.69 13.35 -16.11
CA TRP A 629 12.05 14.25 -17.06
C TRP A 629 12.42 15.72 -16.88
N PHE A 630 12.98 16.12 -15.74
CA PHE A 630 13.33 17.52 -15.46
C PHE A 630 14.81 17.71 -15.08
N GLY A 631 15.58 16.62 -14.94
CA GLY A 631 17.01 16.70 -14.64
C GLY A 631 17.33 17.22 -13.24
N GLN A 632 16.35 17.20 -12.33
CA GLN A 632 16.49 17.71 -10.97
C GLN A 632 15.86 16.76 -9.95
N LEU A 633 16.28 16.88 -8.70
CA LEU A 633 15.74 16.11 -7.57
C LEU A 633 15.02 17.06 -6.59
N PRO A 634 13.88 16.65 -6.02
CA PRO A 634 13.22 17.41 -4.97
C PRO A 634 14.04 17.39 -3.68
N GLN A 635 13.82 18.38 -2.80
CA GLN A 635 14.42 18.42 -1.46
C GLN A 635 14.19 17.08 -0.73
N GLY A 636 15.16 16.64 0.06
CA GLY A 636 15.12 15.33 0.75
C GLY A 636 15.87 14.23 0.05
N TYR A 637 16.30 14.46 -1.20
CA TYR A 637 17.08 13.53 -1.99
C TYR A 637 18.51 14.03 -2.15
N ALA A 638 19.45 13.08 -2.21
CA ALA A 638 20.86 13.38 -2.37
C ALA A 638 21.10 14.21 -3.65
N GLY A 639 21.73 15.38 -3.51
CA GLY A 639 22.00 16.32 -4.60
C GLY A 639 20.96 17.43 -4.76
N ALA A 640 19.88 17.45 -3.97
CA ALA A 640 18.91 18.55 -3.96
C ALA A 640 19.32 19.67 -3.01
N ALA A 641 18.95 20.91 -3.34
CA ALA A 641 19.20 22.08 -2.50
C ALA A 641 18.21 22.16 -1.31
N VAL A 642 18.63 22.84 -0.23
CA VAL A 642 17.82 23.07 0.98
C VAL A 642 17.47 24.56 1.12
N GLU A 643 16.18 24.86 1.32
CA GLU A 643 15.68 26.24 1.40
C GLU A 643 15.94 26.92 2.76
N VAL A 644 17.20 27.19 3.09
CA VAL A 644 17.61 27.76 4.40
C VAL A 644 16.89 29.07 4.74
N ALA A 645 16.49 29.87 3.73
CA ALA A 645 15.79 31.15 3.92
C ALA A 645 14.40 31.03 4.58
N LYS A 646 13.78 29.84 4.60
CA LYS A 646 12.51 29.61 5.30
C LYS A 646 12.66 29.30 6.80
N VAL A 647 13.89 29.19 7.28
CA VAL A 647 14.17 28.80 8.67
C VAL A 647 14.41 30.02 9.54
N VAL A 648 13.72 30.08 10.68
CA VAL A 648 13.93 31.08 11.72
C VAL A 648 14.42 30.36 12.97
N SER A 649 15.67 30.61 13.38
CA SER A 649 16.21 29.99 14.60
C SER A 649 15.95 30.88 15.82
N GLY A 650 15.28 30.31 16.83
CA GLY A 650 15.08 30.87 18.16
C GLY A 650 15.85 30.13 19.25
N GLY A 651 16.76 29.23 18.87
CA GLY A 651 17.50 28.36 19.79
C GLY A 651 17.80 26.94 19.25
N GLY A 652 17.16 26.53 18.14
CA GLY A 652 17.41 25.26 17.47
C GLY A 652 18.32 25.35 16.23
N GLU A 653 18.77 24.19 15.75
CA GLU A 653 19.71 24.04 14.62
C GLU A 653 19.05 23.39 13.39
N LEU A 654 19.43 23.84 12.19
CA LEU A 654 19.16 23.15 10.93
C LEU A 654 20.41 22.39 10.47
N ARG A 655 20.25 21.12 10.09
CA ARG A 655 21.28 20.30 9.43
C ARG A 655 20.77 19.80 8.09
N ALA A 656 21.65 19.75 7.09
CA ALA A 656 21.41 19.09 5.81
C ALA A 656 22.49 18.02 5.63
N GLN A 657 22.09 16.80 5.26
CA GLN A 657 23.03 15.70 5.00
C GLN A 657 23.55 15.69 3.57
#